data_AF-A0A1Y4CZ07-F1
#
_entry.id   AF-A0A1Y4CZ07-F1
#
_cell.length_a   1.000
_cell.length_b   1.000
_cell.length_c   1.000
_cell.angle_alpha   90.00
_cell.angle_beta   90.00
_cell.angle_gamma   90.00
#
_symmetry.space_group_name_H-M   'P 1'
#
loop_
_entity.id
_entity.type
_entity.pdbx_description
1 polymer ?
#
loop_
_entity_poly.entity_id
_entity_poly.type
_entity_poly.pdbx_seq_one_letter_code
_entity_poly.pdbx_strand_id
1 'polypeptide(L)'
;GEGNNTMTDEIAINVTDATGDEVNGNLVITIVDDVPEVAVTVGTPERGEKTNLTDGSLTSFEDYSDNIWSNIEDKHSATICNGQVTMTAGHIYKDKPNEFVATEDAKFDKGFEDHTKPNLSHGLTVNGEIHDYPNTGPNDTDEIAADSSHSEAVEFTLQGLAYGLNLQLGAFFSAGADDPANEIVRIIFYKGDEIIEDKILSSTSIDGVFGDNGEFSQYFSEGFDRVVITAVDNENSANNSEFVISQIGFVTQPNAMYVTSGTVTAISGADGFDPAYDGNPHTEFAQADGTPYQNGQALTLYDEQGHSFSVTLEIKEGTSGNDKVMTAYRTEDGKADLSQPVFSVNLDQDGNWTFKQYETFHDSPSRDNIFELGFVTEDADGDKDYDSANILLNTDTYGAIDGNAGNSDDTITITGSDSVAGAVVAGDTGGMEVQTTVQPGQDYNISIMLDLSRSMNDQSGSGKSRLAMAKEALETFIKDTIANHDGAINLQLITFNKNAREIGTWKLESTTMEGEEATNSQQIINILSALENISYGNEGTNYTAAFEKATAWFSKSPNEGGVAGNGGENLAFFISDGEPTYYNSKWDVAGTGSDSNQETVKNTLKAAQELQNAGNGVHVNAIGIGTSRSLSTQGQTILDLIDNTGGTGQIQAEYPHEDLVWDGWTPEWKWTTSEWQEDQVLSLGDSDLVNTPDGLTAALTGGSLITSTDLADAGNDTIIAEDSSSSAIVFGDVMNTDQLLHELKQLSDKQLNNADQLPEYGSGTEVFKWLEENGNRLTDTTKFEGWTRDDSIKYMLQHAEELGYETRVDGDGTPYLVTTNGTVLTLDGTEAKDVTLDSLTGRDGGDDTITGSSASDTIYGQEGNDLLVGDPSDNLDEVKDVTVSTIEEMKTHNNGKFESFLSKVEGMEGDGDDMLFGGTGDDVLIGMGGDDYLNGGAGKDAIFGGSGNDIIVYDQNDYMVSGGEGIDFMVTDKSEVTLDTLGTSGRDGNLGPIVDGIDVLIKGDDALSLTNMEQLSEEYGVTIGENNTISLDDRWTPVDGNDHTFAFEGNNLTIEISNELTVEAARLQVENNG
;
A
#
# COMPACT_ATOMS: atom_id res chain seq x y z
N GLY A 1 51.50 10.61 -12.38
CA GLY A 1 51.88 11.31 -13.62
C GLY A 1 51.47 10.44 -14.78
N GLU A 2 50.20 10.58 -15.16
CA GLU A 2 49.43 9.79 -16.14
C GLU A 2 49.58 8.26 -16.00
N GLY A 3 48.62 7.64 -15.27
CA GLY A 3 48.12 6.29 -15.55
C GLY A 3 48.79 5.10 -14.86
N ASN A 4 49.16 5.20 -13.58
CA ASN A 4 49.59 4.03 -12.79
C ASN A 4 49.09 4.22 -11.34
N ASN A 5 47.91 3.67 -11.03
CA ASN A 5 47.26 3.61 -9.69
C ASN A 5 47.99 2.61 -8.77
N THR A 6 49.32 2.53 -8.93
CA THR A 6 50.15 1.56 -8.23
C THR A 6 51.58 2.09 -8.08
N MET A 7 52.01 2.32 -6.83
CA MET A 7 53.39 2.64 -6.50
C MET A 7 54.08 1.41 -5.91
N THR A 8 55.18 0.97 -6.54
CA THR A 8 55.98 -0.16 -6.07
C THR A 8 57.38 0.30 -5.68
N ASP A 9 57.82 -0.03 -4.46
CA ASP A 9 59.20 0.21 -3.98
C ASP A 9 59.77 -1.04 -3.29
N GLU A 10 61.10 -1.14 -3.23
CA GLU A 10 61.81 -2.30 -2.68
C GLU A 10 62.63 -1.94 -1.44
N ILE A 11 62.32 -2.60 -0.31
CA ILE A 11 63.14 -2.51 0.92
C ILE A 11 64.06 -3.72 1.00
N ALA A 12 65.37 -3.48 0.98
CA ALA A 12 66.35 -4.54 1.19
C ALA A 12 66.35 -5.01 2.66
N ILE A 13 66.13 -6.30 2.88
CA ILE A 13 66.17 -6.96 4.19
C ILE A 13 67.33 -7.96 4.21
N ASN A 14 68.23 -7.80 5.17
CA ASN A 14 69.30 -8.77 5.42
C ASN A 14 69.02 -9.52 6.72
N VAL A 15 68.95 -10.85 6.64
CA VAL A 15 68.80 -11.72 7.80
C VAL A 15 70.05 -12.58 7.95
N THR A 16 70.69 -12.47 9.10
CA THR A 16 71.88 -13.26 9.45
C THR A 16 71.51 -14.30 10.50
N ASP A 17 71.86 -15.56 10.25
CA ASP A 17 71.62 -16.62 11.22
C ASP A 17 72.69 -16.66 12.34
N ALA A 18 72.47 -17.55 13.32
CA ALA A 18 73.36 -17.70 14.47
C ALA A 18 74.75 -18.28 14.12
N THR A 19 74.91 -18.87 12.94
CA THR A 19 76.20 -19.36 12.41
C THR A 19 76.93 -18.31 11.57
N GLY A 20 76.29 -17.17 11.29
CA GLY A 20 76.86 -16.04 10.57
C GLY A 20 76.65 -16.09 9.07
N ASP A 21 75.74 -16.95 8.58
CA ASP A 21 75.36 -16.99 7.18
C ASP A 21 74.27 -15.93 6.93
N GLU A 22 74.47 -15.10 5.90
CA GLU A 22 73.56 -14.01 5.51
C GLU A 22 72.71 -14.40 4.31
N VAL A 23 71.40 -14.15 4.42
CA VAL A 23 70.48 -14.15 3.29
C VAL A 23 69.93 -12.74 3.14
N ASN A 24 70.03 -12.21 1.93
CA ASN A 24 69.48 -10.92 1.55
C ASN A 24 68.22 -11.19 0.73
N GLY A 25 67.12 -10.53 1.08
CA GLY A 25 65.88 -10.52 0.32
C GLY A 25 65.42 -9.07 0.12
N ASN A 26 64.56 -8.85 -0.86
CA ASN A 26 63.86 -7.59 -1.03
C ASN A 26 62.41 -7.82 -0.64
N LEU A 27 61.86 -6.93 0.20
CA LEU A 27 60.43 -6.87 0.44
C LEU A 27 59.87 -5.83 -0.51
N VAL A 28 59.07 -6.29 -1.46
CA VAL A 28 58.32 -5.43 -2.39
C VAL A 28 57.10 -4.91 -1.64
N ILE A 29 56.93 -3.59 -1.61
CA ILE A 29 55.71 -2.94 -1.09
C ILE A 29 55.00 -2.33 -2.29
N THR A 30 53.74 -2.71 -2.46
CA THR A 30 52.83 -2.17 -3.47
C THR A 30 51.73 -1.42 -2.74
N ILE A 31 51.53 -0.15 -3.08
CA ILE A 31 50.38 0.67 -2.65
C ILE A 31 49.49 0.80 -3.90
N VAL A 32 48.21 0.49 -3.76
CA VAL A 32 47.18 0.54 -4.81
C VAL A 32 46.19 1.64 -4.41
N ASP A 33 45.82 2.52 -5.35
CA ASP A 33 44.67 3.43 -5.14
C ASP A 33 43.36 2.65 -5.28
N ASP A 34 42.47 2.87 -4.34
CA ASP A 34 41.06 2.48 -4.30
C ASP A 34 40.19 3.60 -4.91
N VAL A 35 39.14 3.21 -5.63
CA VAL A 35 38.13 4.15 -6.16
C VAL A 35 37.23 4.66 -5.02
N PRO A 36 36.65 5.86 -5.12
CA PRO A 36 35.64 6.32 -4.16
C PRO A 36 34.37 5.46 -4.27
N GLU A 37 33.51 5.49 -3.25
CA GLU A 37 32.23 4.76 -3.22
C GLU A 37 31.09 5.76 -3.04
N VAL A 38 29.98 5.61 -3.76
CA VAL A 38 28.72 6.33 -3.54
C VAL A 38 27.57 5.32 -3.44
N ALA A 39 26.71 5.50 -2.44
CA ALA A 39 25.54 4.68 -2.22
C ALA A 39 24.30 5.56 -2.04
N VAL A 40 23.21 5.23 -2.70
CA VAL A 40 21.97 5.98 -2.77
C VAL A 40 20.83 5.10 -2.25
N THR A 41 19.99 5.67 -1.40
CA THR A 41 18.76 5.02 -0.95
C THR A 41 17.58 5.84 -1.44
N VAL A 42 16.59 5.19 -2.03
CA VAL A 42 15.31 5.81 -2.40
C VAL A 42 14.25 5.48 -1.35
N GLY A 43 13.65 6.51 -0.77
CA GLY A 43 12.44 6.39 0.03
C GLY A 43 11.20 6.43 -0.86
N THR A 44 10.03 6.14 -0.30
CA THR A 44 8.82 6.01 -1.12
C THR A 44 8.21 7.38 -1.47
N PRO A 45 7.56 7.53 -2.65
CA PRO A 45 6.90 8.78 -3.01
C PRO A 45 5.78 9.13 -2.04
N GLU A 46 5.77 10.36 -1.55
CA GLU A 46 4.73 10.94 -0.73
C GLU A 46 3.97 12.01 -1.50
N ARG A 47 2.67 12.18 -1.26
CA ARG A 47 1.95 13.28 -1.87
C ARG A 47 2.48 14.61 -1.34
N GLY A 48 2.83 15.53 -2.23
CA GLY A 48 3.42 16.81 -1.81
C GLY A 48 2.47 17.68 -1.00
N GLU A 49 2.99 18.32 0.04
CA GLU A 49 2.23 19.24 0.88
C GLU A 49 1.68 20.41 0.04
N LYS A 50 0.38 20.71 0.19
CA LYS A 50 -0.22 21.88 -0.44
C LYS A 50 0.27 23.15 0.25
N THR A 51 1.09 23.92 -0.44
CA THR A 51 1.41 25.29 -0.04
C THR A 51 0.15 26.14 -0.22
N ASN A 52 -0.28 26.81 0.86
CA ASN A 52 -1.43 27.72 0.85
C ASN A 52 -1.06 29.14 0.40
N LEU A 53 0.22 29.39 0.07
CA LEU A 53 0.72 30.65 -0.49
C LEU A 53 0.63 30.56 -2.02
N THR A 54 0.02 31.54 -2.68
CA THR A 54 0.09 31.63 -4.15
C THR A 54 1.37 32.37 -4.53
N ASP A 55 2.00 32.00 -5.65
CA ASP A 55 3.19 32.70 -6.17
C ASP A 55 2.94 34.22 -6.20
N GLY A 56 3.67 34.90 -5.33
CA GLY A 56 3.46 36.30 -5.01
C GLY A 56 4.40 37.13 -5.84
N SER A 57 3.93 37.61 -7.00
CA SER A 57 4.57 38.71 -7.73
C SER A 57 5.07 39.78 -6.75
N LEU A 58 6.29 40.28 -6.93
CA LEU A 58 6.92 41.27 -6.05
C LEU A 58 5.92 42.33 -5.59
N THR A 59 5.68 42.40 -4.28
CA THR A 59 4.92 43.48 -3.67
C THR A 59 5.82 44.71 -3.67
N SER A 60 5.50 45.68 -4.53
CA SER A 60 6.23 46.95 -4.59
C SER A 60 5.67 47.94 -3.57
N PHE A 61 6.58 48.59 -2.85
CA PHE A 61 6.31 49.69 -1.93
C PHE A 61 6.70 51.04 -2.53
N GLU A 62 7.14 51.09 -3.79
CA GLU A 62 7.74 52.27 -4.40
C GLU A 62 6.70 53.31 -4.87
N ASP A 63 5.46 52.89 -5.18
CA ASP A 63 4.39 53.79 -5.62
C ASP A 63 3.45 54.18 -4.47
N TYR A 64 3.68 55.36 -3.89
CA TYR A 64 2.86 55.91 -2.81
C TYR A 64 1.45 56.34 -3.24
N SER A 65 1.14 56.30 -4.54
CA SER A 65 -0.20 56.54 -5.07
C SER A 65 -1.06 55.28 -5.14
N ASP A 66 -0.48 54.11 -4.86
CA ASP A 66 -1.13 52.82 -4.98
C ASP A 66 -2.03 52.47 -3.77
N ASN A 67 -3.02 51.60 -3.99
CA ASN A 67 -4.02 51.25 -2.95
C ASN A 67 -3.41 50.56 -1.72
N ILE A 68 -2.20 50.04 -1.81
CA ILE A 68 -1.53 49.31 -0.74
C ILE A 68 -1.26 50.19 0.48
N TRP A 69 -0.80 51.43 0.27
CA TRP A 69 -0.43 52.36 1.34
C TRP A 69 -1.62 52.81 2.19
N SER A 70 -2.82 52.89 1.60
CA SER A 70 -4.06 53.17 2.34
C SER A 70 -4.39 52.11 3.41
N ASN A 71 -3.78 50.93 3.29
CA ASN A 71 -3.96 49.80 4.19
C ASN A 71 -2.73 49.47 5.04
N ILE A 72 -1.61 50.17 4.87
CA ILE A 72 -0.34 49.91 5.59
C ILE A 72 0.10 51.10 6.45
N GLU A 73 0.04 52.33 5.92
CA GLU A 73 0.50 53.55 6.60
C GLU A 73 -0.16 53.73 7.98
N ASP A 74 0.62 54.14 8.98
CA ASP A 74 0.22 54.31 10.38
C ASP A 74 -0.25 53.02 11.09
N LYS A 75 -0.07 51.83 10.50
CA LYS A 75 -0.46 50.56 11.13
C LYS A 75 0.73 49.81 11.69
N HIS A 76 0.48 49.16 12.82
CA HIS A 76 1.41 48.22 13.45
C HIS A 76 1.50 46.88 12.70
N SER A 77 0.40 46.47 12.05
CA SER A 77 0.34 45.24 11.27
C SER A 77 -0.53 45.43 10.03
N ALA A 78 -0.14 44.80 8.93
CA ALA A 78 -0.87 44.80 7.67
C ALA A 78 -0.64 43.48 6.91
N THR A 79 -1.49 43.19 5.93
CA THR A 79 -1.36 41.99 5.11
C THR A 79 -1.00 42.33 3.67
N ILE A 80 -0.07 41.57 3.09
CA ILE A 80 0.33 41.64 1.68
C ILE A 80 0.06 40.28 0.99
N CYS A 81 0.41 40.14 -0.30
CA CYS A 81 0.23 38.89 -1.07
C CYS A 81 -1.21 38.32 -0.94
N ASN A 82 -2.22 39.11 -1.33
CA ASN A 82 -3.65 38.74 -1.22
C ASN A 82 -4.12 38.30 0.18
N GLY A 83 -3.44 38.72 1.25
CA GLY A 83 -3.82 38.38 2.62
C GLY A 83 -3.08 37.16 3.18
N GLN A 84 -2.18 36.54 2.41
CA GLN A 84 -1.46 35.32 2.79
C GLN A 84 -0.21 35.60 3.63
N VAL A 85 0.33 36.82 3.59
CA VAL A 85 1.48 37.23 4.40
C VAL A 85 1.08 38.38 5.31
N THR A 86 1.34 38.22 6.61
CA THR A 86 1.13 39.25 7.62
C THR A 86 2.46 39.90 7.96
N MET A 87 2.52 41.21 7.80
CA MET A 87 3.67 42.02 8.13
C MET A 87 3.42 42.75 9.46
N THR A 88 4.39 42.73 10.37
CA THR A 88 4.30 43.33 11.71
C THR A 88 5.52 44.21 11.97
N ALA A 89 5.30 45.46 12.38
CA ALA A 89 6.34 46.39 12.77
C ALA A 89 6.74 46.19 14.23
N GLY A 90 8.03 46.24 14.55
CA GLY A 90 8.50 46.04 15.92
C GLY A 90 9.98 46.36 16.09
N HIS A 91 10.55 45.83 17.17
CA HIS A 91 11.94 46.08 17.54
C HIS A 91 12.71 44.79 17.83
N ILE A 92 14.03 44.84 17.65
CA ILE A 92 14.98 43.90 18.25
C ILE A 92 15.80 44.66 19.31
N TYR A 93 15.71 44.22 20.57
CA TYR A 93 16.43 44.88 21.67
C TYR A 93 17.86 44.37 21.78
N LYS A 94 18.80 45.24 22.15
CA LYS A 94 20.23 44.90 22.27
C LYS A 94 20.52 43.79 23.29
N ASP A 95 19.69 43.63 24.32
CA ASP A 95 19.78 42.55 25.31
C ASP A 95 19.09 41.24 24.87
N LYS A 96 18.36 41.26 23.75
CA LYS A 96 17.63 40.14 23.16
C LYS A 96 17.79 40.13 21.63
N PRO A 97 19.01 39.91 21.11
CA PRO A 97 19.32 40.13 19.69
C PRO A 97 18.62 39.17 18.72
N ASN A 98 18.01 38.07 19.20
CA ASN A 98 17.32 37.07 18.37
C ASN A 98 15.81 37.03 18.62
N GLU A 99 15.25 37.99 19.36
CA GLU A 99 13.83 38.03 19.70
C GLU A 99 13.20 39.27 19.07
N PHE A 100 12.36 39.07 18.06
CA PHE A 100 11.50 40.13 17.55
C PHE A 100 10.41 40.45 18.56
N VAL A 101 10.26 41.72 18.88
CA VAL A 101 9.23 42.21 19.81
C VAL A 101 8.28 43.14 19.05
N ALA A 102 7.08 42.66 18.78
CA ALA A 102 6.00 43.48 18.24
C ALA A 102 5.56 44.55 19.27
N THR A 103 5.60 45.83 18.89
CA THR A 103 5.19 46.95 19.75
C THR A 103 4.23 47.87 19.00
N GLU A 104 3.08 48.23 19.60
CA GLU A 104 2.09 49.15 18.98
C GLU A 104 2.65 50.55 18.66
N ASP A 105 3.76 50.91 19.31
CA ASP A 105 4.46 52.18 19.09
C ASP A 105 5.24 52.18 17.75
N ALA A 106 5.60 51.01 17.23
CA ALA A 106 6.22 50.84 15.91
C ALA A 106 5.14 50.70 14.83
N LYS A 107 5.18 51.58 13.83
CA LYS A 107 4.20 51.61 12.74
C LYS A 107 4.87 51.69 11.38
N PHE A 108 4.23 51.14 10.36
CA PHE A 108 4.70 51.32 8.99
C PHE A 108 4.50 52.75 8.52
N ASP A 109 5.53 53.30 7.90
CA ASP A 109 5.50 54.63 7.29
C ASP A 109 6.19 54.57 5.91
N LYS A 110 6.17 55.70 5.21
CA LYS A 110 6.81 55.86 3.90
C LYS A 110 8.24 56.36 4.05
N GLY A 111 9.19 55.59 3.54
CA GLY A 111 10.58 55.99 3.45
C GLY A 111 10.79 57.14 2.45
N PHE A 112 11.83 57.93 2.65
CA PHE A 112 11.91 59.33 2.22
C PHE A 112 11.66 59.71 0.73
N GLU A 113 11.00 60.87 0.56
CA GLU A 113 10.97 61.79 -0.60
C GLU A 113 11.79 63.10 -0.35
N ASP A 114 12.87 63.36 -1.11
CA ASP A 114 13.28 64.73 -1.51
C ASP A 114 13.58 64.82 -3.00
N HIS A 115 12.84 65.71 -3.67
CA HIS A 115 12.78 65.92 -5.11
C HIS A 115 14.07 66.43 -5.78
N THR A 116 15.21 66.46 -5.08
CA THR A 116 16.46 67.04 -5.59
C THR A 116 17.49 66.00 -6.07
N LYS A 117 17.29 64.70 -5.81
CA LYS A 117 18.08 63.60 -6.39
C LYS A 117 17.16 62.49 -6.94
N PRO A 118 16.92 62.42 -8.26
CA PRO A 118 15.93 61.51 -8.86
C PRO A 118 16.32 60.02 -8.91
N ASN A 119 17.39 59.60 -8.23
CA ASN A 119 17.87 58.21 -8.19
C ASN A 119 17.94 57.66 -6.74
N LEU A 120 17.08 58.14 -5.83
CA LEU A 120 16.93 57.59 -4.49
C LEU A 120 15.65 56.73 -4.46
N SER A 121 15.73 55.49 -3.98
CA SER A 121 14.62 54.52 -4.04
C SER A 121 13.64 54.70 -2.87
N HIS A 122 12.34 54.69 -3.19
CA HIS A 122 11.22 54.75 -2.24
C HIS A 122 10.92 53.37 -1.65
N GLY A 123 10.28 53.27 -0.49
CA GLY A 123 9.95 51.97 0.09
C GLY A 123 9.31 52.02 1.47
N LEU A 124 9.11 50.84 2.02
CA LEU A 124 8.60 50.60 3.36
C LEU A 124 9.65 50.93 4.44
N THR A 125 9.23 51.67 5.46
CA THR A 125 9.99 51.91 6.69
C THR A 125 9.13 51.63 7.93
N VAL A 126 9.75 51.67 9.11
CA VAL A 126 9.09 51.57 10.42
C VAL A 126 9.37 52.84 11.21
N ASN A 127 8.33 53.57 11.60
CA ASN A 127 8.42 54.75 12.45
C ASN A 127 8.28 54.30 13.92
N GLY A 128 9.40 54.13 14.63
CA GLY A 128 9.48 53.63 16.01
C GLY A 128 9.84 54.69 17.07
N GLU A 129 9.72 55.99 16.75
CA GLU A 129 10.18 57.13 17.57
C GLU A 129 11.71 57.20 17.79
N ILE A 130 12.53 56.40 17.09
CA ILE A 130 14.01 56.40 17.18
C ILE A 130 14.63 57.53 16.33
N HIS A 131 14.18 58.77 16.53
CA HIS A 131 14.88 59.93 16.01
C HIS A 131 15.15 60.90 17.16
N ASP A 132 16.34 60.81 17.76
CA ASP A 132 16.83 61.75 18.79
C ASP A 132 17.30 63.09 18.16
N TYR A 133 16.65 63.54 17.08
CA TYR A 133 16.82 64.86 16.51
C TYR A 133 15.52 65.68 16.62
N PRO A 134 15.51 66.77 17.42
CA PRO A 134 14.32 67.58 17.59
C PRO A 134 14.06 68.40 16.33
N ASN A 135 13.07 67.97 15.55
CA ASN A 135 12.13 68.86 14.85
C ASN A 135 12.79 69.74 13.78
N THR A 136 12.97 69.22 12.56
CA THR A 136 13.32 70.01 11.37
C THR A 136 12.35 69.91 10.19
N GLY A 137 11.06 69.76 10.46
CA GLY A 137 9.99 70.14 9.51
C GLY A 137 9.25 68.97 8.87
N PRO A 138 8.19 69.23 8.09
CA PRO A 138 7.27 68.20 7.57
C PRO A 138 7.85 67.29 6.48
N ASN A 139 9.18 67.18 6.41
CA ASN A 139 9.94 66.43 5.40
C ASN A 139 11.11 65.65 6.06
N ASP A 140 10.96 65.21 7.31
CA ASP A 140 11.97 64.34 7.94
C ASP A 140 11.90 62.93 7.30
N THR A 141 13.08 62.32 7.16
CA THR A 141 13.38 61.05 6.48
C THR A 141 13.19 59.91 7.46
N ASP A 142 12.24 59.00 7.22
CA ASP A 142 12.06 57.82 8.07
C ASP A 142 12.69 56.60 7.37
N GLU A 143 13.69 55.98 7.99
CA GLU A 143 14.38 54.77 7.54
C GLU A 143 14.33 53.72 8.66
N ILE A 144 14.38 52.42 8.35
CA ILE A 144 14.50 51.38 9.37
C ILE A 144 15.88 51.53 9.99
N ALA A 145 15.93 51.97 11.25
CA ALA A 145 17.16 52.39 11.92
C ALA A 145 17.49 51.55 13.17
N ALA A 146 18.75 51.59 13.58
CA ALA A 146 19.19 51.10 14.89
C ALA A 146 19.56 52.25 15.83
N ASP A 147 19.47 52.05 17.14
CA ASP A 147 20.08 52.93 18.14
C ASP A 147 20.88 52.18 19.20
N SER A 148 21.33 52.90 20.23
CA SER A 148 22.13 52.35 21.32
C SER A 148 21.43 51.29 22.19
N SER A 149 20.12 51.10 22.02
CA SER A 149 19.24 50.28 22.86
C SER A 149 18.39 49.27 22.09
N HIS A 150 17.93 49.57 20.88
CA HIS A 150 17.17 48.66 20.02
C HIS A 150 17.26 49.02 18.53
N SER A 151 16.94 48.05 17.68
CA SER A 151 16.79 48.22 16.23
C SER A 151 15.33 48.12 15.82
N GLU A 152 14.90 48.93 14.86
CA GLU A 152 13.64 48.73 14.15
C GLU A 152 13.70 47.46 13.29
N ALA A 153 12.56 46.78 13.20
CA ALA A 153 12.44 45.52 12.51
C ALA A 153 11.04 45.34 11.91
N VAL A 154 10.99 44.55 10.84
CA VAL A 154 9.75 44.08 10.22
C VAL A 154 9.76 42.56 10.24
N GLU A 155 8.73 41.96 10.84
CA GLU A 155 8.47 40.53 10.78
C GLU A 155 7.41 40.25 9.71
N PHE A 156 7.66 39.25 8.86
CA PHE A 156 6.73 38.71 7.90
C PHE A 156 6.38 37.29 8.33
N THR A 157 5.11 37.04 8.66
CA THR A 157 4.55 35.72 8.99
C THR A 157 3.68 35.22 7.84
N LEU A 158 3.94 34.01 7.36
CA LEU A 158 3.35 33.44 6.16
C LEU A 158 2.24 32.44 6.54
N GLN A 159 1.13 32.40 5.80
CA GLN A 159 0.07 31.39 5.93
C GLN A 159 0.44 30.08 5.19
N GLY A 160 1.68 29.63 5.34
CA GLY A 160 2.29 28.50 4.64
C GLY A 160 3.82 28.67 4.56
N LEU A 161 4.52 27.76 3.90
CA LEU A 161 5.96 27.86 3.69
C LEU A 161 6.31 28.61 2.40
N ALA A 162 7.28 29.51 2.47
CA ALA A 162 8.00 30.02 1.30
C ALA A 162 9.38 29.36 1.20
N TYR A 163 9.84 29.12 -0.02
CA TYR A 163 11.12 28.47 -0.31
C TYR A 163 12.14 29.47 -0.84
N GLY A 164 11.78 30.75 -0.91
CA GLY A 164 12.72 31.80 -1.18
C GLY A 164 12.17 33.18 -0.86
N LEU A 165 13.10 34.12 -0.69
CA LEU A 165 12.83 35.53 -0.50
C LEU A 165 13.51 36.30 -1.62
N ASN A 166 12.72 37.07 -2.38
CA ASN A 166 13.22 38.12 -3.26
C ASN A 166 13.01 39.46 -2.56
N LEU A 167 14.09 40.13 -2.20
CA LEU A 167 14.10 41.37 -1.45
C LEU A 167 14.84 42.43 -2.25
N GLN A 168 14.21 43.57 -2.50
CA GLN A 168 14.88 44.74 -3.06
C GLN A 168 15.03 45.81 -1.99
N LEU A 169 16.28 46.16 -1.70
CA LEU A 169 16.61 47.24 -0.77
C LEU A 169 16.77 48.55 -1.55
N GLY A 170 16.16 49.61 -1.04
CA GLY A 170 16.19 50.92 -1.67
C GLY A 170 17.35 51.78 -1.18
N ALA A 171 17.13 52.48 -0.07
CA ALA A 171 18.03 53.48 0.49
C ALA A 171 19.04 52.90 1.50
N PHE A 172 19.99 52.08 1.04
CA PHE A 172 20.99 51.43 1.91
C PHE A 172 22.36 52.14 1.84
N PHE A 173 22.44 53.36 2.36
CA PHE A 173 23.55 54.32 2.14
C PHE A 173 24.49 54.49 3.33
N SER A 174 25.80 54.41 3.11
CA SER A 174 26.77 54.99 4.06
C SER A 174 26.78 56.53 3.93
N ALA A 175 26.81 57.29 5.03
CA ALA A 175 26.72 58.76 5.05
C ALA A 175 27.93 59.49 4.44
N GLY A 176 28.10 59.42 3.12
CA GLY A 176 29.03 60.25 2.35
C GLY A 176 30.52 59.98 2.60
N ALA A 177 31.37 60.69 1.84
CA ALA A 177 32.81 60.42 1.75
C ALA A 177 33.64 60.60 3.04
N ASP A 178 33.02 61.01 4.16
CA ASP A 178 33.67 61.22 5.46
C ASP A 178 33.15 60.27 6.57
N ASP A 179 32.26 59.32 6.27
CA ASP A 179 31.81 58.25 7.19
C ASP A 179 32.37 56.88 6.76
N PRO A 180 33.23 56.23 7.57
CA PRO A 180 33.85 54.95 7.23
C PRO A 180 33.07 53.71 7.71
N ALA A 181 31.90 53.84 8.34
CA ALA A 181 31.14 52.69 8.86
C ALA A 181 30.25 52.04 7.77
N ASN A 182 30.16 50.71 7.80
CA ASN A 182 29.28 49.95 6.92
C ASN A 182 27.83 50.09 7.39
N GLU A 183 26.92 50.22 6.44
CA GLU A 183 25.50 49.97 6.67
C GLU A 183 25.27 48.47 6.75
N ILE A 184 24.47 48.00 7.71
CA ILE A 184 24.27 46.58 7.99
C ILE A 184 22.77 46.28 8.16
N VAL A 185 22.26 45.40 7.30
CA VAL A 185 20.94 44.76 7.46
C VAL A 185 21.15 43.34 7.95
N ARG A 186 20.31 42.89 8.88
CA ARG A 186 20.23 41.49 9.31
C ARG A 186 18.86 40.91 8.95
N ILE A 187 18.87 39.71 8.38
CA ILE A 187 17.69 38.98 7.92
C ILE A 187 17.69 37.62 8.59
N ILE A 188 16.67 37.34 9.40
CA ILE A 188 16.58 36.11 10.20
C ILE A 188 15.38 35.30 9.72
N PHE A 189 15.60 34.06 9.30
CA PHE A 189 14.58 33.15 8.82
C PHE A 189 14.23 32.11 9.87
N TYR A 190 12.94 31.79 9.98
CA TYR A 190 12.41 30.85 10.95
C TYR A 190 11.52 29.81 10.27
N LYS A 191 11.53 28.61 10.85
CA LYS A 191 10.55 27.55 10.61
C LYS A 191 10.00 27.15 11.98
N GLY A 192 8.73 27.48 12.24
CA GLY A 192 8.19 27.45 13.59
C GLY A 192 8.97 28.38 14.53
N ASP A 193 9.47 27.82 15.64
CA ASP A 193 10.24 28.56 16.65
C ASP A 193 11.77 28.50 16.45
N GLU A 194 12.25 27.77 15.44
CA GLU A 194 13.68 27.57 15.17
C GLU A 194 14.19 28.58 14.13
N ILE A 195 15.41 29.09 14.34
CA ILE A 195 16.13 29.92 13.36
C ILE A 195 16.82 28.98 12.38
N ILE A 196 16.41 29.01 11.12
CA ILE A 196 17.00 28.18 10.07
C ILE A 196 18.14 28.90 9.33
N GLU A 197 18.16 30.24 9.33
CA GLU A 197 19.23 31.05 8.72
C GLU A 197 19.26 32.46 9.31
N ASP A 198 20.46 33.03 9.42
CA ASP A 198 20.70 34.39 9.91
C ASP A 198 21.73 35.12 9.02
N LYS A 199 21.22 35.94 8.10
CA LYS A 199 22.01 36.60 7.07
C LYS A 199 22.34 38.03 7.45
N ILE A 200 23.60 38.41 7.28
CA ILE A 200 24.05 39.80 7.41
C ILE A 200 24.45 40.33 6.04
N LEU A 201 23.80 41.41 5.62
CA LEU A 201 24.12 42.16 4.41
C LEU A 201 24.80 43.47 4.81
N SER A 202 25.90 43.82 4.15
CA SER A 202 26.58 45.10 4.41
C SER A 202 26.88 45.89 3.15
N SER A 203 26.66 47.20 3.17
CA SER A 203 26.98 48.10 2.05
C SER A 203 27.88 49.24 2.50
N THR A 204 28.79 49.63 1.62
CA THR A 204 29.57 50.88 1.70
C THR A 204 29.22 51.82 0.56
N SER A 205 28.12 51.55 -0.16
CA SER A 205 27.80 52.28 -1.38
C SER A 205 27.19 53.64 -1.08
N ILE A 206 27.75 54.67 -1.70
CA ILE A 206 27.24 56.04 -1.62
C ILE A 206 26.02 56.28 -2.51
N ASP A 207 25.69 55.33 -3.40
CA ASP A 207 24.53 55.34 -4.28
C ASP A 207 23.39 54.43 -3.80
N GLY A 208 23.57 53.76 -2.65
CA GLY A 208 22.53 52.99 -1.97
C GLY A 208 22.25 51.62 -2.59
N VAL A 209 22.94 51.25 -3.67
CA VAL A 209 22.73 49.98 -4.37
C VAL A 209 23.51 48.87 -3.68
N PHE A 210 22.78 47.84 -3.22
CA PHE A 210 23.36 46.57 -2.76
C PHE A 210 23.49 45.58 -3.92
N GLY A 211 24.69 45.09 -4.21
CA GLY A 211 24.93 44.13 -5.30
C GLY A 211 24.72 44.70 -6.72
N ASP A 212 24.69 43.82 -7.73
CA ASP A 212 24.37 44.20 -9.12
C ASP A 212 22.85 44.42 -9.26
N ASN A 213 22.38 45.65 -9.00
CA ASN A 213 20.99 46.17 -9.13
C ASN A 213 20.11 46.30 -7.87
N GLY A 214 20.61 46.08 -6.65
CA GLY A 214 19.84 46.33 -5.41
C GLY A 214 19.00 45.14 -4.91
N GLU A 215 19.21 43.95 -5.48
CA GLU A 215 18.41 42.76 -5.22
C GLU A 215 19.16 41.76 -4.31
N PHE A 216 18.43 41.17 -3.37
CA PHE A 216 18.83 40.04 -2.56
C PHE A 216 17.83 38.92 -2.79
N SER A 217 18.31 37.77 -3.25
CA SER A 217 17.51 36.55 -3.40
C SER A 217 18.14 35.44 -2.59
N GLN A 218 17.34 34.78 -1.76
CA GLN A 218 17.77 33.62 -0.97
C GLN A 218 16.73 32.51 -1.11
N TYR A 219 17.20 31.27 -1.25
CA TYR A 219 16.35 30.09 -1.38
C TYR A 219 16.64 29.09 -0.25
N PHE A 220 15.59 28.41 0.22
CA PHE A 220 15.58 27.47 1.33
C PHE A 220 14.93 26.17 0.87
N SER A 221 15.63 25.06 1.01
CA SER A 221 15.13 23.71 0.71
C SER A 221 13.97 23.28 1.59
N GLU A 222 14.08 23.58 2.89
CA GLU A 222 13.12 23.21 3.93
C GLU A 222 11.94 24.18 4.09
N GLY A 223 11.98 25.30 3.37
CA GLY A 223 11.04 26.40 3.49
C GLY A 223 11.14 27.16 4.82
N PHE A 224 10.53 28.35 4.86
CA PHE A 224 10.37 29.16 6.06
C PHE A 224 8.94 29.66 6.16
N ASP A 225 8.41 29.78 7.37
CA ASP A 225 7.08 30.34 7.64
C ASP A 225 7.15 31.77 8.21
N ARG A 226 8.36 32.23 8.56
CA ARG A 226 8.57 33.57 9.12
C ARG A 226 9.96 34.13 8.80
N VAL A 227 10.02 35.42 8.50
CA VAL A 227 11.29 36.15 8.31
C VAL A 227 11.27 37.51 9.00
N VAL A 228 12.37 37.88 9.65
CA VAL A 228 12.56 39.16 10.33
C VAL A 228 13.68 39.93 9.65
N ILE A 229 13.42 41.16 9.23
CA ILE A 229 14.40 42.07 8.60
C ILE A 229 14.61 43.25 9.54
N THR A 230 15.86 43.53 9.94
CA THR A 230 16.20 44.56 10.93
C THR A 230 17.50 45.30 10.60
N ALA A 231 17.63 46.52 11.12
CA ALA A 231 18.89 47.26 11.12
C ALA A 231 19.82 46.79 12.25
N VAL A 232 21.12 47.05 12.14
CA VAL A 232 22.10 46.69 13.18
C VAL A 232 22.84 47.93 13.68
N ASP A 233 23.00 48.06 15.00
CA ASP A 233 23.88 49.07 15.62
C ASP A 233 25.34 48.78 15.23
N ASN A 234 25.93 49.63 14.39
CA ASN A 234 27.30 49.51 13.90
C ASN A 234 28.36 50.10 14.88
N GLU A 235 27.94 50.50 16.09
CA GLU A 235 28.74 51.05 17.20
C GLU A 235 29.54 52.34 16.87
N ASN A 236 29.24 53.03 15.77
CA ASN A 236 29.89 54.30 15.40
C ASN A 236 29.04 55.51 15.81
N SER A 237 29.58 56.39 16.66
CA SER A 237 28.88 57.53 17.28
C SER A 237 28.36 58.65 16.33
N ALA A 238 28.40 58.42 15.02
CA ALA A 238 28.02 59.40 14.00
C ALA A 238 26.92 58.91 13.04
N ASN A 239 26.65 57.61 12.94
CA ASN A 239 25.67 57.06 11.98
C ASN A 239 25.32 55.60 12.33
N ASN A 240 24.04 55.29 12.54
CA ASN A 240 23.55 53.92 12.78
C ASN A 240 23.06 53.32 11.46
N SER A 241 22.87 51.99 11.40
CA SER A 241 22.44 51.42 10.12
C SER A 241 21.01 51.78 9.74
N GLU A 242 20.78 52.16 8.48
CA GLU A 242 19.52 52.70 7.95
C GLU A 242 19.20 52.10 6.55
N PHE A 243 17.96 51.65 6.33
CA PHE A 243 17.50 51.17 5.02
C PHE A 243 15.99 51.30 4.82
N VAL A 244 15.53 51.13 3.57
CA VAL A 244 14.11 50.93 3.23
C VAL A 244 13.93 49.68 2.38
N ILE A 245 12.77 49.04 2.51
CA ILE A 245 12.39 47.87 1.69
C ILE A 245 11.57 48.36 0.50
N SER A 246 12.13 48.31 -0.71
CA SER A 246 11.47 48.79 -1.93
C SER A 246 10.50 47.76 -2.50
N GLN A 247 10.91 46.49 -2.56
CA GLN A 247 10.06 45.40 -3.01
C GLN A 247 10.33 44.13 -2.20
N ILE A 248 9.30 43.32 -2.01
CA ILE A 248 9.44 42.00 -1.40
C ILE A 248 8.53 40.98 -2.08
N GLY A 249 9.06 39.79 -2.33
CA GLY A 249 8.32 38.66 -2.88
C GLY A 249 8.77 37.38 -2.21
N PHE A 250 7.83 36.45 -2.08
CA PHE A 250 8.06 35.14 -1.50
C PHE A 250 7.95 34.12 -2.62
N VAL A 251 9.02 33.36 -2.84
CA VAL A 251 9.00 32.29 -3.84
C VAL A 251 8.27 31.11 -3.24
N THR A 252 7.16 30.75 -3.86
CA THR A 252 6.44 29.51 -3.60
C THR A 252 6.80 28.53 -4.71
N GLN A 253 7.18 27.30 -4.38
CA GLN A 253 7.17 26.24 -5.39
C GLN A 253 5.70 25.93 -5.75
N PRO A 254 5.38 25.51 -6.98
CA PRO A 254 4.09 24.85 -7.24
C PRO A 254 3.91 23.71 -6.25
N ASN A 255 2.67 23.36 -5.94
CA ASN A 255 2.42 22.19 -5.08
C ASN A 255 3.00 20.98 -5.79
N ALA A 256 4.02 20.37 -5.19
CA ALA A 256 4.52 19.10 -5.68
C ALA A 256 3.35 18.11 -5.67
N MET A 257 3.11 17.45 -6.79
CA MET A 257 2.18 16.32 -6.87
C MET A 257 2.69 15.24 -5.92
N TYR A 258 3.99 14.95 -6.02
CA TYR A 258 4.68 13.94 -5.24
C TYR A 258 6.07 14.40 -4.84
N VAL A 259 6.53 13.87 -3.72
CA VAL A 259 7.81 14.15 -3.08
C VAL A 259 8.43 12.81 -2.73
N THR A 260 9.53 12.47 -3.39
CA THR A 260 10.32 11.28 -3.09
C THR A 260 11.59 11.75 -2.42
N SER A 261 11.98 11.12 -1.32
CA SER A 261 13.19 11.53 -0.59
C SER A 261 14.10 10.33 -0.41
N GLY A 262 15.37 10.59 -0.16
CA GLY A 262 16.35 9.54 0.01
C GLY A 262 17.62 10.08 0.63
N THR A 263 18.63 9.22 0.70
CA THR A 263 19.96 9.59 1.17
C THR A 263 20.99 9.17 0.14
N VAL A 264 22.11 9.88 0.12
CA VAL A 264 23.30 9.54 -0.64
C VAL A 264 24.49 9.67 0.30
N THR A 265 25.29 8.61 0.36
CA THR A 265 26.52 8.58 1.16
C THR A 265 27.69 8.36 0.23
N ALA A 266 28.70 9.22 0.30
CA ALA A 266 29.97 9.00 -0.37
C ALA A 266 31.09 8.70 0.62
N ILE A 267 31.99 7.79 0.25
CA ILE A 267 33.19 7.42 0.97
C ILE A 267 34.37 7.71 0.06
N SER A 268 35.39 8.38 0.59
CA SER A 268 36.59 8.66 -0.20
C SER A 268 37.44 7.41 -0.33
N GLY A 269 38.11 7.27 -1.47
CA GLY A 269 39.32 6.45 -1.57
C GLY A 269 40.41 6.91 -0.59
N ALA A 270 41.53 6.20 -0.57
CA ALA A 270 42.64 6.35 0.37
C ALA A 270 43.39 7.68 0.22
N ASP A 271 43.24 8.38 -0.90
CA ASP A 271 43.84 9.69 -1.17
C ASP A 271 42.93 10.89 -0.80
N GLY A 272 41.67 10.60 -0.46
CA GLY A 272 40.65 11.58 -0.07
C GLY A 272 39.86 12.13 -1.27
N PHE A 273 38.71 12.74 -1.02
CA PHE A 273 37.88 13.32 -2.07
C PHE A 273 38.61 14.40 -2.90
N ASP A 274 38.20 14.58 -4.16
CA ASP A 274 38.66 15.72 -4.96
C ASP A 274 38.37 17.02 -4.19
N PRO A 275 39.34 17.94 -4.06
CA PRO A 275 39.12 19.28 -3.50
C PRO A 275 37.94 20.07 -4.09
N ALA A 276 37.45 19.71 -5.28
CA ALA A 276 36.23 20.24 -5.88
C ALA A 276 34.97 19.86 -5.10
N TYR A 277 35.02 18.80 -4.28
CA TYR A 277 33.93 18.30 -3.43
C TYR A 277 34.11 18.73 -1.96
N ASP A 278 35.09 19.60 -1.64
CA ASP A 278 35.25 20.17 -0.29
C ASP A 278 34.01 21.02 0.08
N GLY A 279 33.14 20.46 0.93
CA GLY A 279 31.98 21.15 1.51
C GLY A 279 30.63 20.45 1.36
N ASN A 280 30.47 19.45 0.48
CA ASN A 280 29.18 18.78 0.15
C ASN A 280 29.12 17.36 0.80
N PRO A 281 28.09 16.48 0.61
CA PRO A 281 28.22 15.05 0.93
C PRO A 281 29.10 14.31 -0.09
N HIS A 282 30.04 15.05 -0.69
CA HIS A 282 30.99 14.60 -1.70
C HIS A 282 30.39 13.98 -2.96
N THR A 283 29.22 14.45 -3.41
CA THR A 283 28.55 14.02 -4.66
C THR A 283 28.04 15.17 -5.56
N GLU A 284 27.71 14.86 -6.82
CA GLU A 284 27.07 15.71 -7.84
C GLU A 284 25.89 14.99 -8.49
N PHE A 285 24.84 15.71 -8.94
CA PHE A 285 23.81 15.10 -9.79
C PHE A 285 24.40 14.69 -11.14
N ALA A 286 24.12 13.49 -11.61
CA ALA A 286 24.71 12.92 -12.82
C ALA A 286 23.71 12.17 -13.71
N GLN A 287 24.06 12.08 -14.98
CA GLN A 287 23.39 11.21 -15.96
C GLN A 287 23.81 9.75 -15.74
N ALA A 288 23.05 8.79 -16.29
CA ALA A 288 23.33 7.34 -16.25
C ALA A 288 24.77 6.94 -16.67
N ASP A 289 25.46 7.79 -17.45
CA ASP A 289 26.86 7.55 -17.83
C ASP A 289 27.90 8.10 -16.83
N GLY A 290 27.47 8.50 -15.63
CA GLY A 290 28.31 9.09 -14.58
C GLY A 290 28.70 10.55 -14.84
N THR A 291 28.20 11.20 -15.90
CA THR A 291 28.59 12.57 -16.22
C THR A 291 27.76 13.60 -15.43
N PRO A 292 28.38 14.50 -14.65
CA PRO A 292 27.65 15.51 -13.88
C PRO A 292 26.79 16.42 -14.77
N TYR A 293 25.53 16.63 -14.37
CA TYR A 293 24.65 17.58 -15.03
C TYR A 293 25.23 19.01 -14.97
N GLN A 294 25.04 19.76 -16.05
CA GLN A 294 25.54 21.12 -16.16
C GLN A 294 24.41 22.14 -16.04
N ASN A 295 24.66 23.26 -15.36
CA ASN A 295 23.69 24.36 -15.29
C ASN A 295 23.38 24.90 -16.71
N GLY A 296 22.10 24.95 -17.07
CA GLY A 296 21.60 25.32 -18.39
C GLY A 296 21.54 24.19 -19.41
N GLN A 297 21.82 22.94 -19.01
CA GLN A 297 21.69 21.75 -19.87
C GLN A 297 20.23 21.51 -20.24
N ALA A 298 19.99 21.08 -21.48
CA ALA A 298 18.66 20.67 -21.93
C ALA A 298 18.46 19.17 -21.71
N LEU A 299 17.31 18.80 -21.17
CA LEU A 299 16.84 17.42 -21.02
C LEU A 299 15.56 17.23 -21.86
N THR A 300 15.36 16.03 -22.39
CA THR A 300 14.14 15.67 -23.15
C THR A 300 13.28 14.79 -22.26
N LEU A 301 12.01 15.13 -22.12
CA LEU A 301 11.00 14.36 -21.38
C LEU A 301 9.79 14.14 -22.29
N TYR A 302 8.90 13.22 -21.91
CA TYR A 302 7.72 12.85 -22.69
C TYR A 302 6.44 13.16 -21.91
N ASP A 303 5.42 13.68 -22.61
CA ASP A 303 4.08 13.82 -22.02
C ASP A 303 3.33 12.47 -22.03
N GLU A 304 2.19 12.41 -21.34
CA GLU A 304 1.32 11.22 -21.28
C GLU A 304 0.92 10.69 -22.67
N GLN A 305 0.89 11.56 -23.69
CA GLN A 305 0.57 11.17 -25.07
C GLN A 305 1.80 10.71 -25.87
N GLY A 306 2.98 10.59 -25.23
CA GLY A 306 4.25 10.19 -25.85
C GLY A 306 4.90 11.28 -26.70
N HIS A 307 4.46 12.54 -26.62
CA HIS A 307 5.14 13.63 -27.30
C HIS A 307 6.32 14.12 -26.46
N SER A 308 7.49 14.20 -27.10
CA SER A 308 8.65 14.78 -26.44
C SER A 308 8.54 16.29 -26.29
N PHE A 309 9.00 16.80 -25.15
CA PHE A 309 9.22 18.20 -24.87
C PHE A 309 10.59 18.38 -24.20
N SER A 310 11.11 19.60 -24.24
CA SER A 310 12.44 19.89 -23.67
C SER A 310 12.33 20.75 -22.43
N VAL A 311 13.08 20.36 -21.40
CA VAL A 311 13.29 21.14 -20.17
C VAL A 311 14.73 21.64 -20.10
N THR A 312 14.94 22.77 -19.45
CA THR A 312 16.27 23.32 -19.17
C THR A 312 16.55 23.16 -17.67
N LEU A 313 17.65 22.52 -17.32
CA LEU A 313 18.10 22.32 -15.94
C LEU A 313 18.74 23.61 -15.41
N GLU A 314 18.32 24.04 -14.23
CA GLU A 314 18.97 25.08 -13.45
C GLU A 314 19.57 24.45 -12.18
N ILE A 315 20.90 24.54 -12.03
CA ILE A 315 21.63 23.97 -10.89
C ILE A 315 22.27 25.11 -10.09
N LYS A 316 21.98 25.18 -8.79
CA LYS A 316 22.40 26.25 -7.87
C LYS A 316 22.91 25.69 -6.54
N GLU A 317 23.84 26.40 -5.92
CA GLU A 317 24.22 26.19 -4.51
C GLU A 317 23.10 26.69 -3.58
N GLY A 318 22.76 25.91 -2.55
CA GLY A 318 21.74 26.21 -1.56
C GLY A 318 22.22 27.10 -0.41
N THR A 319 21.40 27.20 0.64
CA THR A 319 21.49 28.27 1.66
C THR A 319 22.73 28.16 2.55
N SER A 320 23.16 26.92 2.85
CA SER A 320 24.34 26.59 3.65
C SER A 320 25.67 26.87 2.95
N GLY A 321 25.63 27.20 1.65
CA GLY A 321 26.81 27.25 0.77
C GLY A 321 27.31 25.88 0.31
N ASN A 322 26.69 24.81 0.82
CA ASN A 322 27.07 23.43 0.60
C ASN A 322 25.96 22.56 0.02
N ASP A 323 24.68 22.95 0.12
CA ASP A 323 23.58 22.20 -0.50
C ASP A 323 23.55 22.42 -2.03
N LYS A 324 22.92 21.52 -2.77
CA LYS A 324 22.70 21.64 -4.22
C LYS A 324 21.23 21.48 -4.58
N VAL A 325 20.76 22.37 -5.45
CA VAL A 325 19.39 22.33 -5.96
C VAL A 325 19.43 22.25 -7.47
N MET A 326 18.84 21.19 -8.03
CA MET A 326 18.57 21.03 -9.46
C MET A 326 17.09 21.23 -9.72
N THR A 327 16.72 22.10 -10.66
CA THR A 327 15.32 22.29 -11.05
C THR A 327 15.18 22.26 -12.57
N ALA A 328 14.24 21.47 -13.06
CA ALA A 328 13.95 21.35 -14.49
C ALA A 328 12.78 22.25 -14.87
N TYR A 329 13.00 23.22 -15.76
CA TYR A 329 11.97 24.14 -16.24
C TYR A 329 11.59 23.88 -17.69
N ARG A 330 10.32 24.07 -18.07
CA ARG A 330 9.92 24.06 -19.49
C ARG A 330 10.78 25.05 -20.29
N THR A 331 11.16 24.66 -21.51
CA THR A 331 11.99 25.50 -22.38
C THR A 331 11.13 26.36 -23.32
N GLU A 332 11.22 27.68 -23.20
CA GLU A 332 10.60 28.65 -24.13
C GLU A 332 11.67 29.51 -24.80
N ASP A 333 11.64 29.62 -26.14
CA ASP A 333 12.64 30.37 -26.94
C ASP A 333 14.13 30.00 -26.65
N GLY A 334 14.37 28.76 -26.21
CA GLY A 334 15.71 28.25 -25.88
C GLY A 334 16.25 28.72 -24.52
N LYS A 335 15.36 29.11 -23.60
CA LYS A 335 15.68 29.44 -22.20
C LYS A 335 14.67 28.79 -21.25
N ALA A 336 15.08 28.58 -20.00
CA ALA A 336 14.19 28.14 -18.93
C ALA A 336 13.06 29.16 -18.70
N ASP A 337 11.81 28.72 -18.78
CA ASP A 337 10.66 29.46 -18.24
C ASP A 337 10.55 29.17 -16.74
N LEU A 338 11.09 30.08 -15.93
CA LEU A 338 11.13 29.95 -14.46
C LEU A 338 9.73 29.87 -13.81
N SER A 339 8.66 30.13 -14.56
CA SER A 339 7.27 29.99 -14.08
C SER A 339 6.68 28.59 -14.25
N GLN A 340 7.38 27.67 -14.93
CA GLN A 340 6.91 26.31 -15.24
C GLN A 340 7.96 25.24 -14.88
N PRO A 341 8.18 24.94 -13.59
CA PRO A 341 9.01 23.81 -13.18
C PRO A 341 8.27 22.49 -13.38
N VAL A 342 8.98 21.47 -13.87
CA VAL A 342 8.48 20.11 -14.11
C VAL A 342 8.83 19.20 -12.95
N PHE A 343 10.08 19.25 -12.48
CA PHE A 343 10.53 18.62 -11.23
C PHE A 343 11.67 19.43 -10.60
N SER A 344 11.96 19.17 -9.32
CA SER A 344 13.16 19.68 -8.64
C SER A 344 13.76 18.65 -7.70
N VAL A 345 15.07 18.66 -7.57
CA VAL A 345 15.82 17.84 -6.62
C VAL A 345 16.63 18.75 -5.72
N ASN A 346 16.48 18.58 -4.41
CA ASN A 346 17.37 19.18 -3.41
C ASN A 346 18.29 18.10 -2.86
N LEU A 347 19.57 18.40 -2.67
CA LEU A 347 20.56 17.57 -2.00
C LEU A 347 21.22 18.43 -0.92
N ASP A 348 21.11 18.04 0.35
CA ASP A 348 21.73 18.75 1.46
C ASP A 348 23.16 18.26 1.75
N GLN A 349 23.88 19.01 2.57
CA GLN A 349 25.25 18.69 2.99
C GLN A 349 25.41 17.37 3.75
N ASP A 350 24.32 16.85 4.34
CA ASP A 350 24.32 15.60 5.13
C ASP A 350 24.02 14.37 4.25
N GLY A 351 23.79 14.59 2.96
CA GLY A 351 23.50 13.53 2.00
C GLY A 351 22.02 13.25 1.84
N ASN A 352 21.11 13.99 2.48
CA ASN A 352 19.69 13.78 2.23
C ASN A 352 19.27 14.50 0.95
N TRP A 353 18.53 13.81 0.10
CA TRP A 353 17.98 14.39 -1.10
C TRP A 353 16.45 14.29 -1.14
N THR A 354 15.84 15.18 -1.90
CA THR A 354 14.38 15.27 -2.06
C THR A 354 14.04 15.65 -3.48
N PHE A 355 13.46 14.70 -4.21
CA PHE A 355 12.83 14.88 -5.51
C PHE A 355 11.39 15.35 -5.33
N LYS A 356 10.98 16.38 -6.08
CA LYS A 356 9.62 16.91 -6.10
C LYS A 356 9.12 16.95 -7.54
N GLN A 357 8.02 16.26 -7.81
CA GLN A 357 7.33 16.24 -9.09
C GLN A 357 6.25 17.32 -9.12
N TYR A 358 6.19 18.16 -10.16
CA TYR A 358 5.18 19.22 -10.30
C TYR A 358 4.21 19.00 -11.48
N GLU A 359 4.61 18.20 -12.47
CA GLU A 359 3.80 17.81 -13.62
C GLU A 359 3.97 16.30 -13.90
N THR A 360 3.00 15.69 -14.59
CA THR A 360 3.17 14.33 -15.13
C THR A 360 4.13 14.34 -16.31
N PHE A 361 5.04 13.37 -16.36
CA PHE A 361 5.99 13.17 -17.44
C PHE A 361 6.57 11.74 -17.38
N HIS A 362 7.28 11.35 -18.44
CA HIS A 362 8.13 10.16 -18.50
C HIS A 362 9.54 10.55 -18.97
N ASP A 363 10.56 9.80 -18.57
CA ASP A 363 11.94 10.00 -19.03
C ASP A 363 12.24 9.27 -20.36
N SER A 364 11.46 8.24 -20.69
CA SER A 364 11.61 7.39 -21.86
C SER A 364 10.37 7.34 -22.76
N PRO A 365 10.52 7.04 -24.07
CA PRO A 365 9.39 6.73 -24.97
C PRO A 365 8.57 5.50 -24.60
N SER A 366 9.13 4.55 -23.83
CA SER A 366 8.46 3.34 -23.31
C SER A 366 7.33 3.66 -22.32
N ARG A 367 7.31 4.90 -21.78
CA ARG A 367 6.33 5.41 -20.82
C ARG A 367 6.39 4.71 -19.45
N ASP A 368 7.60 4.31 -19.07
CA ASP A 368 7.88 3.80 -17.74
C ASP A 368 7.51 4.86 -16.71
N ASN A 369 6.98 4.43 -15.57
CA ASN A 369 6.68 5.32 -14.46
C ASN A 369 7.92 5.49 -13.57
N ILE A 370 9.12 5.40 -14.12
CA ILE A 370 10.37 5.53 -13.37
C ILE A 370 11.11 6.74 -13.93
N PHE A 371 11.76 7.50 -13.05
CA PHE A 371 12.74 8.52 -13.41
C PHE A 371 14.04 8.21 -12.69
N GLU A 372 15.09 7.93 -13.45
CA GLU A 372 16.43 7.68 -12.92
C GLU A 372 17.09 9.00 -12.45
N LEU A 373 17.37 9.11 -11.15
CA LEU A 373 18.09 10.24 -10.55
C LEU A 373 19.50 9.83 -10.14
N GLY A 374 20.50 10.18 -10.97
CA GLY A 374 21.90 9.81 -10.71
C GLY A 374 22.68 10.75 -9.79
N PHE A 375 23.66 10.17 -9.09
CA PHE A 375 24.65 10.81 -8.23
C PHE A 375 26.06 10.30 -8.55
N VAL A 376 27.07 11.18 -8.60
CA VAL A 376 28.47 10.81 -8.85
C VAL A 376 29.40 11.42 -7.80
N THR A 377 30.42 10.67 -7.38
CA THR A 377 31.54 11.14 -6.54
C THR A 377 32.88 11.03 -7.29
N GLU A 378 33.89 11.78 -6.85
CA GLU A 378 35.25 11.78 -7.43
C GLU A 378 36.31 12.00 -6.34
N ASP A 379 37.42 11.27 -6.41
CA ASP A 379 38.55 11.38 -5.49
C ASP A 379 39.69 12.28 -6.01
N ALA A 380 40.75 12.49 -5.21
CA ALA A 380 41.74 13.52 -5.47
C ALA A 380 42.64 13.28 -6.70
N ASP A 381 42.65 12.07 -7.27
CA ASP A 381 43.37 11.77 -8.50
C ASP A 381 42.47 11.53 -9.73
N GLY A 382 41.15 11.50 -9.52
CA GLY A 382 40.10 11.66 -10.52
C GLY A 382 39.31 10.38 -10.82
N ASP A 383 39.41 9.36 -9.96
CA ASP A 383 38.57 8.17 -10.03
C ASP A 383 37.15 8.52 -9.57
N LYS A 384 36.14 7.90 -10.20
CA LYS A 384 34.72 8.24 -10.03
C LYS A 384 33.90 7.01 -9.69
N ASP A 385 32.83 7.25 -8.95
CA ASP A 385 31.79 6.26 -8.70
C ASP A 385 30.40 6.89 -8.85
N TYR A 386 29.43 6.09 -9.29
CA TYR A 386 28.09 6.53 -9.66
C TYR A 386 27.05 5.58 -9.09
N ASP A 387 25.96 6.14 -8.59
CA ASP A 387 24.79 5.40 -8.14
C ASP A 387 23.54 6.25 -8.39
N SER A 388 22.36 5.64 -8.52
CA SER A 388 21.12 6.29 -8.93
C SER A 388 19.95 5.97 -8.01
N ALA A 389 18.87 6.75 -8.12
CA ALA A 389 17.60 6.43 -7.49
C ALA A 389 16.51 6.34 -8.56
N ASN A 390 15.88 5.16 -8.66
CA ASN A 390 14.71 4.95 -9.50
C ASN A 390 13.47 5.57 -8.85
N ILE A 391 13.14 6.80 -9.25
CA ILE A 391 12.01 7.56 -8.72
C ILE A 391 10.73 7.13 -9.41
N LEU A 392 9.83 6.48 -8.69
CA LEU A 392 8.49 6.22 -9.21
C LEU A 392 7.75 7.55 -9.46
N LEU A 393 7.42 7.81 -10.72
CA LEU A 393 6.66 8.92 -11.23
C LEU A 393 5.17 8.60 -11.09
N ASN A 394 4.44 9.45 -10.37
CA ASN A 394 3.04 9.20 -10.09
C ASN A 394 2.13 10.11 -10.94
N THR A 395 1.01 9.55 -11.44
CA THR A 395 -0.02 10.32 -12.15
C THR A 395 -1.26 10.50 -11.28
N ASP A 396 -2.01 11.58 -11.52
CA ASP A 396 -3.22 11.94 -10.75
C ASP A 396 -4.46 11.07 -11.10
N THR A 397 -4.32 10.05 -11.95
CA THR A 397 -5.42 9.23 -12.45
C THR A 397 -5.13 7.75 -12.34
N TYR A 398 -5.35 7.18 -11.15
CA TYR A 398 -5.36 5.73 -10.96
C TYR A 398 -6.78 5.17 -11.12
N GLY A 399 -6.95 4.33 -12.14
CA GLY A 399 -8.10 3.46 -12.29
C GLY A 399 -7.78 2.11 -11.66
N ALA A 400 -7.76 2.02 -10.33
CA ALA A 400 -7.86 0.71 -9.69
C ALA A 400 -9.22 0.13 -10.10
N ILE A 401 -9.21 -0.90 -10.96
CA ILE A 401 -10.42 -1.67 -11.25
C ILE A 401 -10.62 -2.54 -10.02
N ASP A 402 -11.29 -1.98 -9.01
CA ASP A 402 -12.02 -2.78 -8.02
C ASP A 402 -13.24 -3.34 -8.74
N GLY A 403 -12.97 -4.42 -9.47
CA GLY A 403 -13.87 -5.03 -10.42
C GLY A 403 -14.99 -5.81 -9.79
N ASN A 404 -15.22 -5.77 -8.47
CA ASN A 404 -16.29 -6.56 -7.83
C ASN A 404 -16.23 -8.04 -8.27
N ALA A 405 -15.02 -8.55 -8.46
CA ALA A 405 -14.73 -9.95 -8.66
C ALA A 405 -15.01 -10.67 -7.34
N GLY A 406 -15.61 -11.84 -7.43
CA GLY A 406 -16.08 -12.57 -6.27
C GLY A 406 -14.92 -13.33 -5.63
N ASN A 407 -15.25 -14.54 -5.19
CA ASN A 407 -14.29 -15.59 -4.95
C ASN A 407 -14.54 -16.71 -5.98
N SER A 408 -14.73 -16.33 -7.24
CA SER A 408 -15.32 -17.18 -8.27
C SER A 408 -14.67 -16.90 -9.61
N ASP A 409 -14.52 -17.92 -10.46
CA ASP A 409 -13.91 -17.77 -11.78
C ASP A 409 -14.38 -16.51 -12.54
N ASP A 410 -13.49 -15.54 -12.65
CA ASP A 410 -13.72 -14.22 -13.20
C ASP A 410 -12.83 -13.97 -14.44
N THR A 411 -13.22 -13.00 -15.26
CA THR A 411 -12.41 -12.56 -16.40
C THR A 411 -12.23 -11.06 -16.33
N ILE A 412 -11.01 -10.62 -16.09
CA ILE A 412 -10.64 -9.23 -15.87
C ILE A 412 -9.82 -8.74 -17.07
N THR A 413 -10.24 -7.64 -17.68
CA THR A 413 -9.48 -7.01 -18.79
C THR A 413 -9.03 -5.62 -18.37
N ILE A 414 -7.73 -5.41 -18.37
CA ILE A 414 -7.07 -4.15 -18.08
C ILE A 414 -6.93 -3.40 -19.42
N THR A 415 -7.83 -2.44 -19.67
CA THR A 415 -7.76 -1.58 -20.85
C THR A 415 -7.15 -0.24 -20.48
N GLY A 416 -5.84 -0.08 -20.65
CA GLY A 416 -5.16 1.21 -20.53
C GLY A 416 -5.23 2.01 -21.83
N SER A 417 -5.53 3.31 -21.77
CA SER A 417 -5.23 4.22 -22.89
C SER A 417 -4.50 5.45 -22.37
N ASP A 418 -3.29 5.70 -22.89
CA ASP A 418 -2.50 6.97 -22.96
C ASP A 418 -2.49 7.93 -21.73
N SER A 419 -3.05 7.58 -20.57
CA SER A 419 -3.21 8.50 -19.42
C SER A 419 -3.45 7.80 -18.06
N VAL A 420 -3.17 6.50 -17.94
CA VAL A 420 -3.39 5.74 -16.71
C VAL A 420 -2.07 5.09 -16.30
N ALA A 421 -1.43 5.60 -15.23
CA ALA A 421 -0.31 4.92 -14.58
C ALA A 421 -0.79 3.61 -13.96
N GLY A 422 0.15 2.67 -13.77
CA GLY A 422 -0.09 1.23 -13.74
C GLY A 422 -1.31 0.72 -12.96
N ALA A 423 -1.93 -0.33 -13.50
CA ALA A 423 -3.11 -0.95 -12.89
C ALA A 423 -2.69 -1.88 -11.76
N VAL A 424 -3.36 -1.80 -10.61
CA VAL A 424 -3.27 -2.83 -9.56
C VAL A 424 -4.58 -3.62 -9.55
N VAL A 425 -4.49 -4.95 -9.70
CA VAL A 425 -5.64 -5.85 -9.81
C VAL A 425 -5.43 -7.08 -8.94
N ALA A 426 -6.48 -7.53 -8.27
CA ALA A 426 -6.57 -8.86 -7.66
C ALA A 426 -7.71 -9.62 -8.34
N GLY A 427 -7.54 -10.91 -8.60
CA GLY A 427 -8.61 -11.76 -9.13
C GLY A 427 -9.73 -11.94 -8.12
N ASP A 428 -9.40 -12.24 -6.86
CA ASP A 428 -10.38 -12.54 -5.83
C ASP A 428 -10.36 -11.57 -4.64
N THR A 429 -11.50 -11.51 -3.94
CA THR A 429 -11.62 -10.72 -2.71
C THR A 429 -11.09 -11.42 -1.47
N GLY A 430 -11.09 -12.75 -1.46
CA GLY A 430 -10.73 -13.59 -0.31
C GLY A 430 -11.79 -13.62 0.77
N GLY A 431 -11.37 -13.78 2.02
CA GLY A 431 -12.23 -13.94 3.18
C GLY A 431 -12.01 -15.25 3.92
N MET A 432 -12.75 -15.39 5.02
CA MET A 432 -12.93 -16.67 5.71
C MET A 432 -14.19 -17.34 5.15
N GLU A 433 -14.16 -18.65 5.00
CA GLU A 433 -15.33 -19.41 4.58
C GLU A 433 -16.44 -19.18 5.60
N VAL A 434 -17.44 -18.37 5.23
CA VAL A 434 -18.63 -18.24 6.05
C VAL A 434 -19.44 -19.48 5.77
N GLN A 435 -19.29 -20.52 6.61
CA GLN A 435 -20.22 -21.64 6.57
C GLN A 435 -21.62 -21.14 6.90
N THR A 436 -22.35 -20.82 5.84
CA THR A 436 -23.75 -20.46 5.91
C THR A 436 -24.58 -21.73 6.12
N THR A 437 -25.78 -21.57 6.66
CA THR A 437 -26.74 -22.66 6.84
C THR A 437 -27.24 -23.19 5.49
N VAL A 438 -27.02 -22.46 4.39
CA VAL A 438 -27.41 -22.81 3.01
C VAL A 438 -26.21 -22.62 2.08
N GLN A 439 -25.45 -23.69 1.91
CA GLN A 439 -24.22 -23.76 1.10
C GLN A 439 -24.47 -23.77 -0.41
N PRO A 440 -23.69 -23.02 -1.22
CA PRO A 440 -23.69 -23.16 -2.68
C PRO A 440 -23.47 -24.62 -3.15
N GLY A 441 -23.91 -24.94 -4.35
CA GLY A 441 -23.89 -26.25 -4.99
C GLY A 441 -24.89 -27.28 -4.46
N GLN A 442 -25.55 -27.02 -3.31
CA GLN A 442 -26.29 -28.03 -2.57
C GLN A 442 -27.82 -27.97 -2.73
N ASP A 443 -28.48 -29.12 -2.90
CA ASP A 443 -29.95 -29.17 -2.94
C ASP A 443 -30.55 -29.03 -1.53
N TYR A 444 -31.58 -28.18 -1.37
CA TYR A 444 -32.24 -27.94 -0.08
C TYR A 444 -33.76 -28.13 -0.07
N ASN A 445 -34.26 -28.49 1.11
CA ASN A 445 -35.66 -28.50 1.51
C ASN A 445 -35.83 -27.60 2.74
N ILE A 446 -36.26 -26.36 2.52
CA ILE A 446 -36.30 -25.32 3.55
C ILE A 446 -37.74 -25.09 4.01
N SER A 447 -38.01 -25.16 5.31
CA SER A 447 -39.29 -24.78 5.92
C SER A 447 -39.11 -23.60 6.87
N ILE A 448 -39.70 -22.46 6.53
CA ILE A 448 -39.69 -21.25 7.37
C ILE A 448 -41.00 -21.20 8.15
N MET A 449 -40.90 -21.16 9.48
CA MET A 449 -42.02 -21.06 10.41
C MET A 449 -41.98 -19.71 11.13
N LEU A 450 -42.87 -18.81 10.74
CA LEU A 450 -42.91 -17.44 11.27
C LEU A 450 -44.07 -17.23 12.23
N ASP A 451 -43.75 -16.80 13.46
CA ASP A 451 -44.75 -16.40 14.45
C ASP A 451 -45.51 -15.14 14.00
N LEU A 452 -46.82 -15.15 14.23
CA LEU A 452 -47.78 -14.08 14.01
C LEU A 452 -48.68 -13.88 15.23
N SER A 453 -48.20 -14.24 16.41
CA SER A 453 -48.84 -13.94 17.68
C SER A 453 -49.00 -12.43 17.87
N ARG A 454 -49.81 -12.04 18.85
CA ARG A 454 -50.08 -10.62 19.12
C ARG A 454 -48.81 -9.80 19.44
N SER A 455 -47.81 -10.40 20.06
CA SER A 455 -46.54 -9.75 20.45
C SER A 455 -45.70 -9.33 19.24
N MET A 456 -45.91 -9.96 18.07
CA MET A 456 -45.21 -9.56 16.84
C MET A 456 -45.53 -8.14 16.34
N ASN A 457 -46.57 -7.51 16.90
CA ASN A 457 -46.88 -6.09 16.67
C ASN A 457 -46.12 -5.13 17.62
N ASP A 458 -45.41 -5.65 18.62
CA ASP A 458 -44.59 -4.85 19.52
C ASP A 458 -43.31 -4.37 18.81
N GLN A 459 -42.68 -3.35 19.39
CA GLN A 459 -41.50 -2.70 18.81
C GLN A 459 -40.25 -3.59 18.97
N SER A 460 -39.46 -3.66 17.90
CA SER A 460 -38.11 -4.27 17.85
C SER A 460 -37.02 -3.25 18.22
N GLY A 461 -35.76 -3.68 18.24
CA GLY A 461 -34.60 -2.80 18.47
C GLY A 461 -34.39 -1.76 17.37
N SER A 462 -34.85 -2.03 16.14
CA SER A 462 -34.79 -1.10 14.99
C SER A 462 -35.91 -0.04 14.97
N GLY A 463 -36.78 -0.04 15.98
CA GLY A 463 -37.90 0.89 16.07
C GLY A 463 -39.12 0.55 15.21
N LYS A 464 -39.06 -0.50 14.37
CA LYS A 464 -40.20 -1.08 13.62
C LYS A 464 -40.92 -2.15 14.45
N SER A 465 -42.11 -2.60 14.04
CA SER A 465 -42.73 -3.79 14.65
C SER A 465 -41.90 -5.04 14.37
N ARG A 466 -41.85 -6.01 15.27
CA ARG A 466 -41.11 -7.28 15.09
C ARG A 466 -41.47 -8.02 13.80
N LEU A 467 -42.75 -8.04 13.42
CA LEU A 467 -43.17 -8.61 12.14
C LEU A 467 -42.60 -7.85 10.93
N ALA A 468 -42.50 -6.52 11.01
CA ALA A 468 -41.94 -5.73 9.92
C ALA A 468 -40.43 -5.96 9.79
N MET A 469 -39.72 -6.03 10.92
CA MET A 469 -38.32 -6.45 10.97
C MET A 469 -38.14 -7.86 10.38
N ALA A 470 -38.97 -8.83 10.79
CA ALA A 470 -38.87 -10.20 10.29
C ALA A 470 -39.12 -10.31 8.79
N LYS A 471 -40.08 -9.54 8.25
CA LYS A 471 -40.31 -9.48 6.81
C LYS A 471 -39.14 -8.89 6.04
N GLU A 472 -38.53 -7.84 6.57
CA GLU A 472 -37.37 -7.19 5.96
C GLU A 472 -36.19 -8.16 5.91
N ALA A 473 -35.85 -8.82 7.02
CA ALA A 473 -34.78 -9.82 7.06
C ALA A 473 -35.06 -11.03 6.13
N LEU A 474 -36.29 -11.54 6.13
CA LEU A 474 -36.67 -12.64 5.23
C LEU A 474 -36.64 -12.21 3.76
N GLU A 475 -37.01 -10.98 3.44
CA GLU A 475 -36.92 -10.44 2.08
C GLU A 475 -35.46 -10.37 1.62
N THR A 476 -34.56 -9.90 2.48
CA THR A 476 -33.10 -9.91 2.24
C THR A 476 -32.59 -11.34 2.04
N PHE A 477 -32.87 -12.25 2.97
CA PHE A 477 -32.47 -13.66 2.87
C PHE A 477 -32.96 -14.34 1.57
N ILE A 478 -34.21 -14.08 1.16
CA ILE A 478 -34.77 -14.65 -0.07
C ILE A 478 -34.07 -14.09 -1.31
N LYS A 479 -33.70 -12.80 -1.32
CA LYS A 479 -33.07 -12.15 -2.48
C LYS A 479 -31.59 -12.47 -2.57
N ASP A 480 -30.90 -12.48 -1.45
CA ASP A 480 -29.44 -12.47 -1.43
C ASP A 480 -28.90 -13.90 -1.32
N THR A 481 -29.61 -14.78 -0.60
CA THR A 481 -29.22 -16.19 -0.42
C THR A 481 -30.01 -17.12 -1.34
N ILE A 482 -31.34 -17.12 -1.25
CA ILE A 482 -32.17 -18.12 -1.97
C ILE A 482 -32.20 -17.87 -3.48
N ALA A 483 -32.18 -16.62 -3.95
CA ALA A 483 -32.29 -16.32 -5.38
C ALA A 483 -30.98 -16.54 -6.15
N ASN A 484 -29.83 -16.40 -5.48
CA ASN A 484 -28.50 -16.55 -6.06
C ASN A 484 -27.92 -17.96 -5.91
N HIS A 485 -28.66 -18.85 -5.25
CA HIS A 485 -28.28 -20.24 -5.07
C HIS A 485 -28.33 -21.03 -6.40
N ASP A 486 -27.38 -21.94 -6.59
CA ASP A 486 -27.16 -22.72 -7.82
C ASP A 486 -27.67 -24.17 -7.76
N GLY A 487 -27.81 -24.77 -6.58
CA GLY A 487 -28.58 -26.00 -6.31
C GLY A 487 -30.11 -25.82 -6.31
N ALA A 488 -30.88 -26.91 -6.31
CA ALA A 488 -32.34 -26.87 -6.32
C ALA A 488 -32.93 -26.67 -4.92
N ILE A 489 -33.85 -25.70 -4.77
CA ILE A 489 -34.46 -25.36 -3.47
C ILE A 489 -35.97 -25.61 -3.48
N ASN A 490 -36.44 -26.43 -2.54
CA ASN A 490 -37.86 -26.54 -2.19
C ASN A 490 -38.12 -25.70 -0.94
N LEU A 491 -39.00 -24.70 -1.03
CA LEU A 491 -39.29 -23.78 0.08
C LEU A 491 -40.74 -23.93 0.55
N GLN A 492 -40.97 -24.06 1.84
CA GLN A 492 -42.28 -23.97 2.49
C GLN A 492 -42.31 -22.77 3.45
N LEU A 493 -43.38 -21.96 3.38
CA LEU A 493 -43.64 -20.90 4.36
C LEU A 493 -44.86 -21.25 5.20
N ILE A 494 -44.64 -21.44 6.49
CA ILE A 494 -45.67 -21.62 7.51
C ILE A 494 -45.73 -20.37 8.39
N THR A 495 -46.94 -19.98 8.74
CA THR A 495 -47.18 -18.94 9.73
C THR A 495 -48.02 -19.49 10.86
N PHE A 496 -47.82 -19.02 12.08
CA PHE A 496 -48.56 -19.54 13.22
C PHE A 496 -48.91 -18.48 14.26
N ASN A 497 -50.02 -18.73 14.95
CA ASN A 497 -50.40 -18.08 16.21
C ASN A 497 -51.04 -19.17 17.07
N LYS A 498 -52.31 -19.07 17.47
CA LYS A 498 -53.05 -20.21 18.05
C LYS A 498 -53.17 -21.38 17.07
N ASN A 499 -53.25 -21.09 15.77
CA ASN A 499 -53.28 -22.09 14.71
C ASN A 499 -52.14 -21.82 13.72
N ALA A 500 -51.64 -22.89 13.09
CA ALA A 500 -50.68 -22.75 12.00
C ALA A 500 -51.37 -22.81 10.63
N ARG A 501 -50.82 -22.10 9.65
CA ARG A 501 -51.27 -22.06 8.26
C ARG A 501 -50.06 -22.13 7.33
N GLU A 502 -50.13 -23.01 6.34
CA GLU A 502 -49.23 -22.99 5.20
C GLU A 502 -49.64 -21.84 4.26
N ILE A 503 -48.70 -20.94 3.99
CA ILE A 503 -48.88 -19.81 3.08
C ILE A 503 -48.62 -20.23 1.65
N GLY A 504 -47.59 -21.04 1.43
CA GLY A 504 -47.27 -21.63 0.14
C GLY A 504 -46.08 -22.57 0.20
N THR A 505 -45.89 -23.28 -0.90
CA THR A 505 -44.72 -24.08 -1.21
C THR A 505 -44.23 -23.70 -2.61
N TRP A 506 -42.93 -23.51 -2.77
CA TRP A 506 -42.30 -23.12 -4.03
C TRP A 506 -41.13 -24.04 -4.31
N LYS A 507 -40.80 -24.16 -5.60
CA LYS A 507 -39.64 -24.91 -6.07
C LYS A 507 -38.84 -24.01 -6.99
N LEU A 508 -37.57 -23.85 -6.66
CA LEU A 508 -36.55 -23.25 -7.51
C LEU A 508 -35.74 -24.40 -8.09
N GLU A 509 -35.52 -24.37 -9.40
CA GLU A 509 -34.70 -25.36 -10.11
C GLU A 509 -33.22 -24.97 -10.01
N SER A 510 -32.30 -25.93 -10.15
CA SER A 510 -30.86 -25.64 -10.18
C SER A 510 -30.50 -24.76 -11.37
N THR A 511 -29.68 -23.71 -11.16
CA THR A 511 -29.28 -22.75 -12.20
C THR A 511 -28.18 -23.28 -13.11
N THR A 512 -27.54 -24.41 -12.75
CA THR A 512 -26.61 -25.15 -13.63
C THR A 512 -27.28 -25.71 -14.90
N MET A 513 -28.61 -25.67 -14.97
CA MET A 513 -29.39 -26.05 -16.16
C MET A 513 -29.79 -24.84 -17.01
N GLU A 514 -29.33 -24.83 -18.26
CA GLU A 514 -29.59 -23.76 -19.23
C GLU A 514 -31.10 -23.47 -19.40
N GLY A 515 -31.53 -22.25 -19.03
CA GLY A 515 -32.88 -21.72 -19.30
C GLY A 515 -33.87 -21.66 -18.13
N GLU A 516 -33.47 -22.01 -16.89
CA GLU A 516 -34.36 -22.01 -15.72
C GLU A 516 -34.44 -20.67 -14.95
N GLU A 517 -33.56 -19.71 -15.24
CA GLU A 517 -33.48 -18.40 -14.56
C GLU A 517 -34.79 -17.62 -14.55
N ALA A 518 -35.52 -17.61 -15.67
CA ALA A 518 -36.79 -16.91 -15.77
C ALA A 518 -37.89 -17.54 -14.91
N THR A 519 -37.85 -18.87 -14.75
CA THR A 519 -38.77 -19.61 -13.87
C THR A 519 -38.47 -19.29 -12.42
N ASN A 520 -37.19 -19.36 -12.02
CA ASN A 520 -36.74 -19.06 -10.66
C ASN A 520 -37.06 -17.61 -10.26
N SER A 521 -36.75 -16.65 -11.13
CA SER A 521 -37.09 -15.23 -10.94
C SER A 521 -38.59 -15.03 -10.66
N GLN A 522 -39.45 -15.76 -11.38
CA GLN A 522 -40.90 -15.68 -11.16
C GLN A 522 -41.34 -16.33 -9.84
N GLN A 523 -40.67 -17.40 -9.40
CA GLN A 523 -40.93 -18.02 -8.10
C GLN A 523 -40.51 -17.11 -6.95
N ILE A 524 -39.34 -16.46 -7.04
CA ILE A 524 -38.89 -15.45 -6.06
C ILE A 524 -39.93 -14.33 -5.91
N ILE A 525 -40.44 -13.79 -7.01
CA ILE A 525 -41.52 -12.77 -6.98
C ILE A 525 -42.77 -13.31 -6.26
N ASN A 526 -43.14 -14.58 -6.48
CA ASN A 526 -44.30 -15.19 -5.83
C ASN A 526 -44.08 -15.37 -4.32
N ILE A 527 -42.86 -15.74 -3.90
CA ILE A 527 -42.49 -15.90 -2.50
C ILE A 527 -42.56 -14.53 -1.79
N LEU A 528 -41.90 -13.50 -2.36
CA LEU A 528 -41.89 -12.14 -1.81
C LEU A 528 -43.31 -11.56 -1.71
N SER A 529 -44.13 -11.78 -2.73
CA SER A 529 -45.55 -11.37 -2.72
C SER A 529 -46.34 -12.06 -1.60
N ALA A 530 -46.05 -13.34 -1.33
CA ALA A 530 -46.71 -14.07 -0.25
C ALA A 530 -46.29 -13.53 1.13
N LEU A 531 -45.00 -13.21 1.30
CA LEU A 531 -44.44 -12.61 2.52
C LEU A 531 -45.04 -11.23 2.82
N GLU A 532 -45.15 -10.37 1.81
CA GLU A 532 -45.70 -9.01 1.94
C GLU A 532 -47.14 -9.04 2.51
N ASN A 533 -47.95 -10.00 2.07
CA ASN A 533 -49.37 -10.13 2.42
C ASN A 533 -49.67 -10.72 3.82
N ILE A 534 -48.64 -11.11 4.57
CA ILE A 534 -48.80 -11.66 5.92
C ILE A 534 -49.12 -10.54 6.93
N SER A 535 -49.98 -10.82 7.91
CA SER A 535 -50.28 -9.88 9.01
C SER A 535 -50.42 -10.62 10.33
N TYR A 536 -50.07 -9.95 11.43
CA TYR A 536 -50.14 -10.53 12.76
C TYR A 536 -51.60 -10.85 13.17
N GLY A 537 -51.75 -11.84 14.03
CA GLY A 537 -52.99 -12.23 14.68
C GLY A 537 -53.18 -11.59 16.06
N ASN A 538 -54.36 -11.79 16.65
CA ASN A 538 -54.69 -11.29 18.00
C ASN A 538 -54.67 -12.39 19.08
N GLU A 539 -54.09 -13.55 18.76
CA GLU A 539 -54.11 -14.74 19.60
C GLU A 539 -52.70 -15.07 20.11
N GLY A 540 -52.59 -16.02 21.04
CA GLY A 540 -51.30 -16.48 21.58
C GLY A 540 -50.54 -17.39 20.63
N THR A 541 -49.53 -18.09 21.15
CA THR A 541 -48.47 -18.71 20.37
C THR A 541 -48.50 -20.25 20.50
N ASN A 542 -48.64 -20.97 19.38
CA ASN A 542 -48.75 -22.43 19.32
C ASN A 542 -47.62 -23.05 18.47
N TYR A 543 -46.50 -23.36 19.11
CA TYR A 543 -45.32 -23.94 18.45
C TYR A 543 -45.63 -25.31 17.87
N THR A 544 -46.35 -26.16 18.62
CA THR A 544 -46.75 -27.51 18.19
C THR A 544 -47.45 -27.49 16.84
N ALA A 545 -48.36 -26.53 16.60
CA ALA A 545 -49.07 -26.45 15.34
C ALA A 545 -48.16 -26.16 14.13
N ALA A 546 -47.09 -25.38 14.32
CA ALA A 546 -46.10 -25.09 13.29
C ALA A 546 -45.25 -26.33 13.00
N PHE A 547 -44.69 -26.95 14.06
CA PHE A 547 -43.86 -28.14 13.95
C PHE A 547 -44.59 -29.33 13.32
N GLU A 548 -45.84 -29.60 13.70
CA GLU A 548 -46.63 -30.68 13.10
C GLU A 548 -46.85 -30.48 11.58
N LYS A 549 -46.98 -29.22 11.12
CA LYS A 549 -47.13 -28.91 9.70
C LYS A 549 -45.83 -29.10 8.93
N ALA A 550 -44.71 -28.60 9.45
CA ALA A 550 -43.40 -28.79 8.85
C ALA A 550 -43.04 -30.28 8.80
N THR A 551 -43.25 -31.01 9.91
CA THR A 551 -43.04 -32.46 10.02
C THR A 551 -43.83 -33.22 8.94
N ALA A 552 -45.08 -32.84 8.71
CA ALA A 552 -45.93 -33.47 7.70
C ALA A 552 -45.45 -33.20 6.26
N TRP A 553 -44.73 -32.11 6.00
CA TRP A 553 -44.15 -31.79 4.70
C TRP A 553 -42.85 -32.57 4.47
N PHE A 554 -41.94 -32.57 5.46
CA PHE A 554 -40.70 -33.36 5.41
C PHE A 554 -40.93 -34.88 5.37
N SER A 555 -42.04 -35.36 5.92
CA SER A 555 -42.32 -36.81 6.00
C SER A 555 -43.09 -37.38 4.80
N LYS A 556 -43.65 -36.54 3.93
CA LYS A 556 -44.43 -36.99 2.75
C LYS A 556 -43.57 -36.97 1.50
N SER A 557 -43.83 -37.90 0.58
CA SER A 557 -43.14 -37.88 -0.73
C SER A 557 -43.58 -36.68 -1.60
N PRO A 558 -42.79 -36.30 -2.62
CA PRO A 558 -43.18 -35.27 -3.60
C PRO A 558 -44.56 -35.48 -4.24
N ASN A 559 -44.95 -36.73 -4.48
CA ASN A 559 -46.27 -37.06 -5.05
C ASN A 559 -47.44 -36.81 -4.10
N GLU A 560 -47.17 -36.68 -2.80
CA GLU A 560 -48.14 -36.40 -1.75
C GLU A 560 -48.05 -34.95 -1.24
N GLY A 561 -47.25 -34.11 -1.92
CA GLY A 561 -47.03 -32.71 -1.58
C GLY A 561 -46.02 -32.49 -0.45
N GLY A 562 -45.05 -33.39 -0.27
CA GLY A 562 -43.91 -33.21 0.64
C GLY A 562 -42.56 -33.33 -0.07
N VAL A 563 -41.47 -33.53 0.69
CA VAL A 563 -40.09 -33.56 0.16
C VAL A 563 -39.33 -34.84 0.49
N ALA A 564 -39.94 -35.79 1.22
CA ALA A 564 -39.28 -37.00 1.67
C ALA A 564 -38.63 -37.79 0.53
N GLY A 565 -37.30 -37.98 0.62
CA GLY A 565 -36.51 -38.78 -0.32
C GLY A 565 -36.24 -38.13 -1.67
N ASN A 566 -36.35 -36.80 -1.79
CA ASN A 566 -36.00 -36.08 -3.01
C ASN A 566 -34.50 -35.78 -3.18
N GLY A 567 -33.69 -35.97 -2.13
CA GLY A 567 -32.22 -35.84 -2.18
C GLY A 567 -31.65 -34.55 -1.58
N GLY A 568 -32.47 -33.54 -1.32
CA GLY A 568 -32.02 -32.29 -0.70
C GLY A 568 -31.88 -32.36 0.82
N GLU A 569 -31.01 -31.53 1.39
CA GLU A 569 -30.84 -31.37 2.84
C GLU A 569 -32.07 -30.70 3.46
N ASN A 570 -32.52 -31.20 4.62
CA ASN A 570 -33.73 -30.69 5.26
C ASN A 570 -33.39 -29.64 6.31
N LEU A 571 -33.88 -28.43 6.09
CA LEU A 571 -33.63 -27.28 6.92
C LEU A 571 -34.93 -26.63 7.40
N ALA A 572 -35.00 -26.24 8.66
CA ALA A 572 -36.16 -25.58 9.24
C ALA A 572 -35.73 -24.34 10.04
N PHE A 573 -36.26 -23.18 9.67
CA PHE A 573 -36.09 -21.94 10.43
C PHE A 573 -37.33 -21.68 11.27
N PHE A 574 -37.18 -21.71 12.59
CA PHE A 574 -38.27 -21.46 13.53
C PHE A 574 -38.12 -20.10 14.20
N ILE A 575 -38.98 -19.15 13.84
CA ILE A 575 -38.83 -17.74 14.22
C ILE A 575 -40.00 -17.35 15.13
N SER A 576 -39.72 -16.93 16.36
CA SER A 576 -40.75 -16.48 17.32
C SER A 576 -40.24 -15.40 18.27
N ASP A 577 -41.16 -14.60 18.82
CA ASP A 577 -40.85 -13.47 19.71
C ASP A 577 -41.32 -13.63 21.16
N GLY A 578 -41.86 -14.80 21.51
CA GLY A 578 -42.45 -15.07 22.81
C GLY A 578 -42.70 -16.56 23.05
N GLU A 579 -43.00 -16.95 24.28
CA GLU A 579 -43.04 -18.36 24.68
C GLU A 579 -44.30 -19.12 24.20
N PRO A 580 -44.26 -20.47 24.10
CA PRO A 580 -45.42 -21.25 23.69
C PRO A 580 -46.54 -21.22 24.76
N THR A 581 -47.73 -20.77 24.37
CA THR A 581 -48.90 -20.64 25.25
C THR A 581 -50.07 -21.56 24.88
N TYR A 582 -50.00 -22.19 23.71
CA TYR A 582 -50.91 -23.20 23.20
C TYR A 582 -50.15 -24.42 22.65
N TYR A 583 -50.82 -25.56 22.60
CA TYR A 583 -50.34 -26.79 21.96
C TYR A 583 -51.51 -27.56 21.33
N ASN A 584 -51.22 -28.38 20.33
CA ASN A 584 -52.22 -29.27 19.74
C ASN A 584 -52.43 -30.50 20.61
N SER A 585 -53.67 -30.73 21.03
CA SER A 585 -54.07 -31.97 21.71
C SER A 585 -54.81 -32.89 20.75
N LYS A 586 -55.03 -34.15 21.16
CA LYS A 586 -55.74 -35.16 20.36
C LYS A 586 -57.11 -34.75 19.81
N TRP A 587 -57.79 -33.77 20.43
CA TRP A 587 -59.17 -33.41 20.08
C TRP A 587 -59.38 -31.92 19.77
N ASP A 588 -58.48 -31.02 20.19
CA ASP A 588 -58.58 -29.56 20.00
C ASP A 588 -57.24 -28.86 20.30
N VAL A 589 -57.15 -27.55 20.05
CA VAL A 589 -56.06 -26.69 20.54
C VAL A 589 -56.25 -26.42 22.03
N ALA A 590 -55.26 -26.80 22.85
CA ALA A 590 -55.25 -26.64 24.30
C ALA A 590 -54.16 -25.66 24.75
N GLY A 591 -54.19 -25.25 26.02
CA GLY A 591 -53.26 -24.28 26.59
C GLY A 591 -53.95 -23.22 27.43
N THR A 592 -53.17 -22.37 28.08
CA THR A 592 -53.66 -21.24 28.89
C THR A 592 -53.93 -20.01 28.02
N GLY A 593 -53.21 -19.90 26.89
CA GLY A 593 -53.21 -18.74 26.01
C GLY A 593 -52.45 -17.53 26.54
N SER A 594 -51.79 -17.65 27.69
CA SER A 594 -51.03 -16.58 28.33
C SER A 594 -49.73 -17.02 29.00
N ASP A 595 -49.62 -18.30 29.38
CA ASP A 595 -48.55 -18.81 30.24
C ASP A 595 -48.03 -20.17 29.72
N SER A 596 -46.73 -20.40 29.83
CA SER A 596 -46.02 -21.59 29.32
C SER A 596 -46.05 -22.74 30.32
N ASN A 597 -47.24 -23.28 30.58
CA ASN A 597 -47.40 -24.35 31.57
C ASN A 597 -46.70 -25.65 31.17
N GLN A 598 -46.54 -26.56 32.14
CA GLN A 598 -45.81 -27.83 31.96
C GLN A 598 -46.25 -28.63 30.74
N GLU A 599 -47.56 -28.72 30.49
CA GLU A 599 -48.11 -29.52 29.40
C GLU A 599 -47.86 -28.84 28.04
N THR A 600 -47.95 -27.51 27.98
CA THR A 600 -47.64 -26.75 26.77
C THR A 600 -46.18 -26.93 26.35
N VAL A 601 -45.22 -26.67 27.25
CA VAL A 601 -43.78 -26.80 26.91
C VAL A 601 -43.44 -28.25 26.56
N LYS A 602 -44.00 -29.21 27.31
CA LYS A 602 -43.76 -30.64 27.03
C LYS A 602 -44.23 -31.06 25.64
N ASN A 603 -45.42 -30.67 25.22
CA ASN A 603 -45.93 -31.03 23.89
C ASN A 603 -45.21 -30.25 22.77
N THR A 604 -44.75 -29.03 23.05
CA THR A 604 -43.87 -28.28 22.14
C THR A 604 -42.56 -29.03 21.87
N LEU A 605 -41.84 -29.43 22.93
CA LEU A 605 -40.55 -30.13 22.79
C LEU A 605 -40.71 -31.50 22.10
N LYS A 606 -41.82 -32.21 22.34
CA LYS A 606 -42.13 -33.45 21.60
C LYS A 606 -42.32 -33.20 20.11
N ALA A 607 -43.06 -32.18 19.74
CA ALA A 607 -43.30 -31.86 18.34
C ALA A 607 -42.03 -31.37 17.65
N ALA A 608 -41.14 -30.67 18.36
CA ALA A 608 -39.82 -30.31 17.87
C ALA A 608 -38.97 -31.57 17.61
N GLN A 609 -38.91 -32.52 18.54
CA GLN A 609 -38.23 -33.81 18.33
C GLN A 609 -38.82 -34.60 17.14
N GLU A 610 -40.14 -34.60 16.96
CA GLU A 610 -40.77 -35.23 15.79
C GLU A 610 -40.34 -34.56 14.48
N LEU A 611 -40.21 -33.23 14.46
CA LEU A 611 -39.69 -32.48 13.32
C LEU A 611 -38.22 -32.81 13.04
N GLN A 612 -37.36 -32.75 14.06
CA GLN A 612 -35.93 -33.04 13.95
C GLN A 612 -35.65 -34.44 13.38
N ASN A 613 -36.57 -35.40 13.59
CA ASN A 613 -36.46 -36.77 13.08
C ASN A 613 -37.25 -37.02 11.77
N ALA A 614 -37.92 -36.01 11.22
CA ALA A 614 -38.69 -36.14 9.99
C ALA A 614 -37.75 -36.28 8.77
N GLY A 615 -38.22 -36.91 7.68
CA GLY A 615 -37.53 -36.82 6.39
C GLY A 615 -36.08 -37.33 6.32
N ASN A 616 -35.64 -38.20 7.25
CA ASN A 616 -34.25 -38.65 7.49
C ASN A 616 -33.36 -37.69 8.32
N GLY A 617 -33.96 -36.74 9.03
CA GLY A 617 -33.26 -35.74 9.83
C GLY A 617 -33.57 -34.34 9.30
N VAL A 618 -33.87 -33.41 10.20
CA VAL A 618 -34.06 -31.98 9.89
C VAL A 618 -33.20 -31.15 10.82
N HIS A 619 -32.41 -30.24 10.24
CA HIS A 619 -31.70 -29.20 10.98
C HIS A 619 -32.68 -28.08 11.30
N VAL A 620 -32.96 -27.87 12.58
CA VAL A 620 -33.92 -26.89 13.09
C VAL A 620 -33.13 -25.77 13.75
N ASN A 621 -33.06 -24.61 13.09
CA ASN A 621 -32.50 -23.37 13.63
C ASN A 621 -33.63 -22.57 14.28
N ALA A 622 -33.58 -22.41 15.60
CA ALA A 622 -34.53 -21.62 16.35
C ALA A 622 -34.01 -20.20 16.55
N ILE A 623 -34.83 -19.20 16.24
CA ILE A 623 -34.45 -17.79 16.30
C ILE A 623 -35.49 -17.01 17.12
N GLY A 624 -35.02 -16.43 18.22
CA GLY A 624 -35.78 -15.55 19.09
C GLY A 624 -35.73 -14.10 18.61
N ILE A 625 -36.88 -13.44 18.45
CA ILE A 625 -36.95 -11.99 18.16
C ILE A 625 -37.22 -11.21 19.45
N GLY A 626 -36.27 -10.38 19.86
CA GLY A 626 -36.44 -9.42 20.94
C GLY A 626 -35.17 -9.21 21.75
N THR A 627 -35.36 -8.77 22.99
CA THR A 627 -34.27 -8.67 23.98
C THR A 627 -34.51 -9.70 25.08
N SER A 628 -33.51 -9.95 25.92
CA SER A 628 -33.66 -10.76 27.15
C SER A 628 -34.73 -10.26 28.14
N ARG A 629 -35.33 -9.09 27.89
CA ARG A 629 -36.49 -8.56 28.63
C ARG A 629 -37.84 -8.92 28.01
N SER A 630 -37.87 -9.21 26.72
CA SER A 630 -39.11 -9.49 25.99
C SER A 630 -39.32 -10.96 25.67
N LEU A 631 -38.24 -11.72 25.54
CA LEU A 631 -38.24 -13.17 25.66
C LEU A 631 -37.56 -13.47 26.98
N SER A 632 -38.22 -14.23 27.87
CA SER A 632 -37.60 -14.58 29.15
C SER A 632 -36.37 -15.46 28.94
N THR A 633 -35.43 -15.46 29.88
CA THR A 633 -34.28 -16.38 29.84
C THR A 633 -34.74 -17.84 29.72
N GLN A 634 -35.83 -18.21 30.38
CA GLN A 634 -36.42 -19.54 30.26
C GLN A 634 -37.08 -19.78 28.89
N GLY A 635 -37.68 -18.75 28.29
CA GLY A 635 -38.15 -18.76 26.91
C GLY A 635 -37.03 -19.03 25.91
N GLN A 636 -35.87 -18.38 26.07
CA GLN A 636 -34.67 -18.68 25.27
C GLN A 636 -34.23 -20.13 25.47
N THR A 637 -34.17 -20.63 26.71
CA THR A 637 -33.84 -22.04 26.96
C THR A 637 -34.82 -23.01 26.28
N ILE A 638 -36.09 -22.65 26.10
CA ILE A 638 -37.03 -23.47 25.32
C ILE A 638 -36.65 -23.48 23.84
N LEU A 639 -36.22 -22.35 23.28
CA LEU A 639 -35.69 -22.28 21.91
C LEU A 639 -34.39 -23.08 21.77
N ASP A 640 -33.46 -22.98 22.71
CA ASP A 640 -32.21 -23.78 22.73
C ASP A 640 -32.49 -25.29 22.76
N LEU A 641 -33.60 -25.72 23.37
CA LEU A 641 -34.00 -27.14 23.40
C LEU A 641 -34.76 -27.59 22.14
N ILE A 642 -35.22 -26.65 21.32
CA ILE A 642 -35.83 -26.88 20.00
C ILE A 642 -34.73 -26.90 18.92
N ASP A 643 -33.73 -26.06 19.10
CA ASP A 643 -32.57 -25.96 18.25
C ASP A 643 -31.72 -27.24 18.30
N ASN A 644 -31.29 -27.73 17.14
CA ASN A 644 -30.38 -28.87 17.04
C ASN A 644 -29.13 -28.58 16.18
N THR A 645 -28.80 -27.29 16.01
CA THR A 645 -27.61 -26.77 15.34
C THR A 645 -26.77 -25.95 16.35
N GLY A 646 -25.52 -25.63 16.01
CA GLY A 646 -24.64 -24.69 16.74
C GLY A 646 -24.23 -25.00 18.21
N GLY A 647 -24.93 -25.89 18.92
CA GLY A 647 -24.81 -26.05 20.37
C GLY A 647 -23.83 -27.14 20.83
N THR A 648 -23.53 -27.10 22.14
CA THR A 648 -22.60 -28.04 22.81
C THR A 648 -23.04 -29.52 22.79
N GLY A 649 -24.27 -29.81 22.33
CA GLY A 649 -24.85 -31.14 22.35
C GLY A 649 -25.09 -31.69 23.77
N GLN A 650 -25.03 -30.83 24.80
CA GLN A 650 -25.20 -31.24 26.18
C GLN A 650 -26.60 -31.80 26.41
N ILE A 651 -26.64 -33.01 26.98
CA ILE A 651 -27.90 -33.68 27.32
C ILE A 651 -28.54 -32.97 28.51
N GLN A 652 -29.76 -32.51 28.33
CA GLN A 652 -30.54 -31.81 29.33
C GLN A 652 -31.57 -32.75 29.98
N ALA A 653 -31.52 -32.88 31.31
CA ALA A 653 -32.42 -33.74 32.07
C ALA A 653 -33.73 -33.05 32.50
N GLU A 654 -33.75 -31.72 32.49
CA GLU A 654 -34.88 -30.90 32.96
C GLU A 654 -35.22 -29.79 31.97
N TYR A 655 -36.51 -29.49 31.80
CA TYR A 655 -36.98 -28.38 30.97
C TYR A 655 -37.73 -27.34 31.81
N PRO A 656 -37.67 -26.04 31.45
CA PRO A 656 -38.36 -24.98 32.18
C PRO A 656 -39.85 -24.91 31.80
N HIS A 657 -40.69 -24.59 32.77
CA HIS A 657 -42.11 -24.33 32.58
C HIS A 657 -42.66 -23.41 33.67
N GLU A 658 -43.85 -22.85 33.47
CA GLU A 658 -44.55 -22.04 34.46
C GLU A 658 -45.58 -22.86 35.24
N ASP A 659 -45.56 -22.73 36.57
CA ASP A 659 -46.56 -23.32 37.47
C ASP A 659 -47.33 -22.25 38.23
N LEU A 660 -48.63 -22.50 38.44
CA LEU A 660 -49.50 -21.62 39.19
C LEU A 660 -49.27 -21.81 40.69
N VAL A 661 -48.57 -20.86 41.32
CA VAL A 661 -48.27 -20.89 42.75
C VAL A 661 -49.29 -20.05 43.53
N TRP A 662 -49.80 -20.60 44.63
CA TRP A 662 -50.70 -19.90 45.52
C TRP A 662 -49.95 -19.38 46.76
N ASP A 663 -49.79 -18.07 46.89
CA ASP A 663 -49.06 -17.42 47.99
C ASP A 663 -49.95 -16.94 49.16
N GLY A 664 -51.27 -17.09 49.04
CA GLY A 664 -52.24 -16.71 50.06
C GLY A 664 -53.11 -15.49 49.73
N TRP A 665 -52.84 -14.72 48.66
CA TRP A 665 -53.66 -13.55 48.27
C TRP A 665 -54.03 -13.49 46.79
N THR A 666 -53.14 -13.90 45.88
CA THR A 666 -53.42 -14.00 44.43
C THR A 666 -52.62 -15.14 43.80
N PRO A 667 -53.20 -15.97 42.92
CA PRO A 667 -52.43 -16.92 42.12
C PRO A 667 -51.42 -16.16 41.24
N GLU A 668 -50.17 -16.61 41.22
CA GLU A 668 -49.09 -16.06 40.38
C GLU A 668 -48.38 -17.21 39.65
N TRP A 669 -48.13 -17.05 38.35
CA TRP A 669 -47.34 -18.01 37.56
C TRP A 669 -45.86 -17.77 37.81
N LYS A 670 -45.10 -18.84 38.06
CA LYS A 670 -43.65 -18.77 38.29
C LYS A 670 -42.94 -19.86 37.52
N TRP A 671 -41.78 -19.50 36.98
CA TRP A 671 -40.85 -20.44 36.37
C TRP A 671 -40.34 -21.46 37.40
N THR A 672 -40.35 -22.71 37.00
CA THR A 672 -39.78 -23.87 37.68
C THR A 672 -39.30 -24.86 36.60
N THR A 673 -38.73 -26.00 36.99
CA THR A 673 -38.31 -27.05 36.06
C THR A 673 -39.04 -28.37 36.32
N SER A 674 -39.10 -29.22 35.29
CA SER A 674 -39.58 -30.61 35.37
C SER A 674 -38.56 -31.57 34.76
N GLU A 675 -38.45 -32.78 35.33
CA GLU A 675 -37.69 -33.85 34.72
C GLU A 675 -38.29 -34.26 33.36
N TRP A 676 -37.43 -34.39 32.36
CA TRP A 676 -37.78 -34.95 31.06
C TRP A 676 -37.83 -36.48 31.15
N GLN A 677 -39.01 -37.07 30.90
CA GLN A 677 -39.27 -38.51 31.08
C GLN A 677 -39.68 -39.22 29.79
N GLU A 678 -39.31 -38.67 28.63
CA GLU A 678 -39.62 -39.25 27.33
C GLU A 678 -38.43 -40.07 26.78
N ASP A 679 -38.70 -40.93 25.80
CA ASP A 679 -37.72 -41.90 25.29
C ASP A 679 -36.54 -41.23 24.56
N GLN A 680 -36.76 -40.08 23.93
CA GLN A 680 -35.71 -39.28 23.29
C GLN A 680 -35.21 -38.21 24.25
N VAL A 681 -33.89 -38.14 24.44
CA VAL A 681 -33.27 -37.14 25.32
C VAL A 681 -33.36 -35.75 24.71
N LEU A 682 -33.40 -34.72 25.56
CA LEU A 682 -33.22 -33.34 25.12
C LEU A 682 -31.73 -33.03 25.03
N SER A 683 -31.35 -32.29 24.00
CA SER A 683 -30.03 -31.69 23.84
C SER A 683 -30.18 -30.18 23.73
N LEU A 684 -29.20 -29.44 24.24
CA LEU A 684 -29.11 -28.00 24.01
C LEU A 684 -28.40 -27.71 22.68
N GLY A 685 -29.13 -27.11 21.74
CA GLY A 685 -28.60 -26.36 20.61
C GLY A 685 -28.17 -24.95 21.02
N ASP A 686 -27.96 -24.08 20.04
CA ASP A 686 -27.59 -22.68 20.27
C ASP A 686 -28.51 -21.75 19.48
N SER A 687 -29.65 -21.40 20.09
CA SER A 687 -30.65 -20.60 19.40
C SER A 687 -30.30 -19.11 19.43
N ASP A 688 -30.45 -18.42 18.29
CA ASP A 688 -30.14 -17.00 18.19
C ASP A 688 -31.16 -16.12 18.94
N LEU A 689 -30.71 -14.96 19.43
CA LEU A 689 -31.56 -13.91 19.98
C LEU A 689 -31.26 -12.56 19.34
N VAL A 690 -32.16 -12.09 18.48
CA VAL A 690 -31.94 -10.95 17.58
C VAL A 690 -32.98 -9.86 17.77
N ASN A 691 -32.62 -8.59 17.54
CA ASN A 691 -33.56 -7.46 17.65
C ASN A 691 -33.47 -6.41 16.53
N THR A 692 -32.60 -6.62 15.53
CA THR A 692 -32.43 -5.81 14.33
C THR A 692 -32.64 -6.67 13.07
N PRO A 693 -33.06 -6.08 11.93
CA PRO A 693 -33.15 -6.79 10.66
C PRO A 693 -31.86 -7.52 10.31
N ASP A 694 -30.71 -6.84 10.37
CA ASP A 694 -29.41 -7.40 10.00
C ASP A 694 -29.03 -8.60 10.89
N GLY A 695 -29.29 -8.51 12.21
CA GLY A 695 -29.04 -9.63 13.12
C GLY A 695 -29.92 -10.84 12.81
N LEU A 696 -31.17 -10.62 12.39
CA LEU A 696 -32.04 -11.72 11.95
C LEU A 696 -31.64 -12.26 10.58
N THR A 697 -31.17 -11.42 9.66
CA THR A 697 -30.61 -11.87 8.38
C THR A 697 -29.39 -12.76 8.64
N ALA A 698 -28.46 -12.34 9.51
CA ALA A 698 -27.30 -13.13 9.91
C ALA A 698 -27.71 -14.48 10.55
N ALA A 699 -28.73 -14.48 11.41
CA ALA A 699 -29.27 -15.71 11.98
C ALA A 699 -29.92 -16.66 10.94
N LEU A 700 -30.43 -16.12 9.83
CA LEU A 700 -30.98 -16.91 8.73
C LEU A 700 -29.89 -17.44 7.79
N THR A 701 -28.77 -16.74 7.69
CA THR A 701 -27.64 -17.14 6.83
C THR A 701 -26.62 -18.02 7.53
N GLY A 702 -26.36 -17.88 8.84
CA GLY A 702 -25.30 -18.65 9.50
C GLY A 702 -25.35 -18.73 11.04
N GLY A 703 -26.20 -17.94 11.71
CA GLY A 703 -26.27 -17.89 13.17
C GLY A 703 -25.16 -17.07 13.82
N SER A 704 -25.18 -16.92 15.15
CA SER A 704 -24.15 -16.20 15.94
C SER A 704 -22.80 -16.93 16.04
N LEU A 705 -22.66 -18.11 15.43
CA LEU A 705 -21.39 -18.82 15.28
C LEU A 705 -21.12 -19.11 13.80
N ILE A 706 -20.25 -18.30 13.20
CA ILE A 706 -19.42 -18.75 12.08
C ILE A 706 -18.49 -19.84 12.67
N THR A 707 -18.54 -21.05 12.13
CA THR A 707 -17.76 -22.18 12.65
C THR A 707 -16.57 -22.57 11.79
N SER A 708 -16.37 -21.92 10.63
CA SER A 708 -15.18 -22.16 9.83
C SER A 708 -14.03 -21.28 10.28
N THR A 709 -12.88 -21.91 10.48
CA THR A 709 -11.56 -21.27 10.49
C THR A 709 -10.87 -21.40 9.13
N ASP A 710 -11.57 -21.94 8.14
CA ASP A 710 -11.01 -22.18 6.81
C ASP A 710 -11.10 -20.88 6.00
N LEU A 711 -10.08 -20.63 5.18
CA LEU A 711 -10.07 -19.52 4.23
C LEU A 711 -11.10 -19.79 3.14
N ALA A 712 -11.72 -18.74 2.62
CA ALA A 712 -12.60 -18.89 1.47
C ALA A 712 -11.75 -19.26 0.24
N ASP A 713 -12.23 -20.23 -0.52
CA ASP A 713 -11.64 -20.66 -1.79
C ASP A 713 -11.51 -19.46 -2.75
N ALA A 714 -10.51 -19.51 -3.63
CA ALA A 714 -10.26 -18.55 -4.69
C ALA A 714 -10.68 -19.14 -6.06
N GLY A 715 -11.14 -18.29 -6.97
CA GLY A 715 -11.65 -18.69 -8.27
C GLY A 715 -10.54 -18.85 -9.29
N ASN A 716 -10.77 -19.62 -10.36
CA ASN A 716 -9.81 -19.69 -11.47
C ASN A 716 -10.04 -18.50 -12.40
N ASP A 717 -9.14 -17.54 -12.36
CA ASP A 717 -9.33 -16.25 -13.01
C ASP A 717 -8.55 -16.12 -14.31
N THR A 718 -9.07 -15.27 -15.19
CA THR A 718 -8.38 -14.88 -16.43
C THR A 718 -8.17 -13.38 -16.45
N ILE A 719 -6.93 -12.94 -16.27
CA ILE A 719 -6.55 -11.52 -16.18
C ILE A 719 -5.72 -11.13 -17.40
N ILE A 720 -6.16 -10.11 -18.15
CA ILE A 720 -5.61 -9.76 -19.46
C ILE A 720 -5.27 -8.26 -19.52
N ALA A 721 -4.00 -7.92 -19.64
CA ALA A 721 -3.49 -6.55 -19.80
C ALA A 721 -2.95 -6.22 -21.20
N GLU A 722 -3.21 -7.07 -22.20
CA GLU A 722 -2.67 -6.96 -23.58
C GLU A 722 -2.92 -5.60 -24.26
N ASP A 723 -4.02 -4.92 -23.93
CA ASP A 723 -4.38 -3.61 -24.50
C ASP A 723 -3.83 -2.41 -23.70
N SER A 724 -3.09 -2.66 -22.62
CA SER A 724 -2.46 -1.63 -21.78
C SER A 724 -1.08 -1.24 -22.32
N SER A 725 -0.77 0.06 -22.30
CA SER A 725 0.57 0.57 -22.63
C SER A 725 1.37 0.96 -21.39
N SER A 726 0.97 0.48 -20.21
CA SER A 726 1.59 0.79 -18.93
C SER A 726 1.60 -0.45 -18.05
N SER A 727 2.66 -0.54 -17.25
CA SER A 727 2.92 -1.58 -16.25
C SER A 727 1.69 -1.95 -15.42
N ALA A 728 1.55 -3.21 -15.05
CA ALA A 728 0.51 -3.73 -14.18
C ALA A 728 1.12 -4.45 -12.98
N ILE A 729 0.44 -4.36 -11.83
CA ILE A 729 0.67 -5.23 -10.68
C ILE A 729 -0.57 -6.11 -10.55
N VAL A 730 -0.39 -7.41 -10.75
CA VAL A 730 -1.48 -8.37 -10.78
C VAL A 730 -1.28 -9.42 -9.69
N PHE A 731 -2.32 -9.63 -8.91
CA PHE A 731 -2.47 -10.76 -7.99
C PHE A 731 -3.51 -11.69 -8.59
N GLY A 732 -3.14 -12.95 -8.86
CA GLY A 732 -4.01 -13.98 -9.41
C GLY A 732 -5.19 -14.22 -8.49
N ASP A 733 -4.91 -14.75 -7.30
CA ASP A 733 -5.91 -14.91 -6.25
C ASP A 733 -6.16 -13.59 -5.47
N VAL A 734 -5.72 -13.57 -4.20
CA VAL A 734 -6.13 -12.63 -3.18
C VAL A 734 -4.92 -11.84 -2.68
N MET A 735 -5.01 -10.54 -2.88
CA MET A 735 -4.10 -9.56 -2.30
C MET A 735 -4.10 -9.66 -0.77
N ASN A 736 -2.99 -10.07 -0.17
CA ASN A 736 -2.90 -10.37 1.26
C ASN A 736 -2.66 -9.13 2.12
N THR A 737 -3.68 -8.73 2.87
CA THR A 737 -3.64 -7.55 3.73
C THR A 737 -3.48 -7.90 5.22
N ASP A 738 -3.10 -9.13 5.55
CA ASP A 738 -3.16 -9.62 6.92
C ASP A 738 -2.15 -8.98 7.86
N GLN A 739 -0.98 -8.59 7.35
CA GLN A 739 0.00 -7.81 8.09
C GLN A 739 -0.54 -6.39 8.39
N LEU A 740 -1.14 -5.73 7.41
CA LEU A 740 -1.84 -4.45 7.58
C LEU A 740 -2.98 -4.56 8.62
N LEU A 741 -3.77 -5.63 8.54
CA LEU A 741 -4.84 -5.91 9.50
C LEU A 741 -4.29 -6.21 10.90
N HIS A 742 -3.15 -6.90 11.00
CA HIS A 742 -2.49 -7.17 12.26
C HIS A 742 -2.11 -5.87 12.98
N GLU A 743 -1.50 -4.92 12.27
CA GLU A 743 -1.17 -3.60 12.81
C GLU A 743 -2.43 -2.83 13.23
N LEU A 744 -3.49 -2.89 12.43
CA LEU A 744 -4.78 -2.25 12.73
C LEU A 744 -5.43 -2.85 14.00
N LYS A 745 -5.34 -4.17 14.18
CA LYS A 745 -5.82 -4.89 15.37
C LYS A 745 -5.01 -4.55 16.64
N GLN A 746 -3.82 -3.95 16.54
CA GLN A 746 -3.06 -3.46 17.71
C GLN A 746 -3.58 -2.13 18.27
N LEU A 747 -4.50 -1.45 17.58
CA LEU A 747 -5.14 -0.24 18.10
C LEU A 747 -6.04 -0.56 19.29
N SER A 748 -6.17 0.37 20.25
CA SER A 748 -6.99 0.12 21.44
C SER A 748 -8.50 0.14 21.15
N ASP A 749 -9.31 -0.64 21.89
CA ASP A 749 -10.80 -0.67 21.85
C ASP A 749 -11.49 0.70 22.03
N LYS A 750 -10.76 1.77 22.38
CA LYS A 750 -11.27 3.14 22.43
C LYS A 750 -11.16 3.88 21.10
N GLN A 751 -10.20 3.48 20.26
CA GLN A 751 -9.91 4.06 18.95
C GLN A 751 -10.76 3.37 17.88
N LEU A 752 -10.90 2.05 17.97
CA LEU A 752 -11.89 1.26 17.24
C LEU A 752 -13.21 1.39 17.98
N ASN A 753 -14.14 2.20 17.48
CA ASN A 753 -15.44 2.38 18.12
C ASN A 753 -16.10 0.99 18.25
N ASN A 754 -16.45 0.53 19.46
CA ASN A 754 -16.95 -0.84 19.79
C ASN A 754 -18.18 -1.36 18.99
N ALA A 755 -18.64 -0.64 17.96
CA ALA A 755 -19.76 -0.98 17.09
C ALA A 755 -19.32 -1.41 15.67
N ASP A 756 -18.06 -1.22 15.28
CA ASP A 756 -17.57 -1.61 13.95
C ASP A 756 -16.79 -2.94 14.07
N GLN A 757 -17.25 -3.97 13.36
CA GLN A 757 -16.53 -5.23 13.27
C GLN A 757 -15.37 -5.04 12.30
N LEU A 758 -14.14 -5.34 12.74
CA LEU A 758 -12.98 -5.42 11.84
C LEU A 758 -13.11 -6.66 10.95
N PRO A 759 -12.52 -6.65 9.75
CA PRO A 759 -12.36 -7.86 8.95
C PRO A 759 -11.57 -8.95 9.72
N GLU A 760 -11.74 -10.20 9.30
CA GLU A 760 -10.92 -11.31 9.79
C GLU A 760 -9.63 -11.44 8.99
N TYR A 761 -8.71 -12.29 9.43
CA TYR A 761 -7.53 -12.61 8.62
C TYR A 761 -7.96 -13.36 7.36
N GLY A 762 -7.22 -13.22 6.26
CA GLY A 762 -7.55 -13.74 4.93
C GLY A 762 -8.52 -12.88 4.12
N SER A 763 -9.01 -11.74 4.65
CA SER A 763 -10.07 -10.92 4.01
C SER A 763 -9.63 -10.08 2.81
N GLY A 764 -8.36 -10.19 2.43
CA GLY A 764 -7.79 -9.51 1.27
C GLY A 764 -8.15 -8.03 1.14
N THR A 765 -8.73 -7.64 0.02
CA THR A 765 -9.04 -6.24 -0.29
C THR A 765 -10.10 -5.61 0.63
N GLU A 766 -10.85 -6.41 1.41
CA GLU A 766 -11.83 -5.89 2.36
C GLU A 766 -11.21 -5.01 3.45
N VAL A 767 -9.93 -5.22 3.80
CA VAL A 767 -9.21 -4.40 4.76
C VAL A 767 -9.05 -2.97 4.26
N PHE A 768 -8.71 -2.78 2.98
CA PHE A 768 -8.63 -1.46 2.36
C PHE A 768 -10.01 -0.80 2.33
N LYS A 769 -11.04 -1.53 1.92
CA LYS A 769 -12.42 -1.01 1.92
C LYS A 769 -12.87 -0.57 3.31
N TRP A 770 -12.56 -1.37 4.34
CA TRP A 770 -12.88 -1.01 5.72
C TRP A 770 -12.16 0.27 6.16
N LEU A 771 -10.87 0.40 5.83
CA LEU A 771 -10.07 1.59 6.13
C LEU A 771 -10.60 2.83 5.41
N GLU A 772 -10.97 2.72 4.14
CA GLU A 772 -11.55 3.83 3.36
C GLU A 772 -12.90 4.29 3.92
N GLU A 773 -13.75 3.36 4.38
CA GLU A 773 -15.04 3.68 4.98
C GLU A 773 -14.93 4.26 6.39
N ASN A 774 -13.92 3.85 7.16
CA ASN A 774 -13.79 4.17 8.58
C ASN A 774 -12.62 5.11 8.93
N GLY A 775 -11.75 5.47 7.98
CA GLY A 775 -10.52 6.23 8.22
C GLY A 775 -10.75 7.57 8.91
N ASN A 776 -11.82 8.28 8.53
CA ASN A 776 -12.24 9.54 9.16
C ASN A 776 -12.65 9.42 10.64
N ARG A 777 -12.84 8.20 11.14
CA ARG A 777 -13.26 7.90 12.52
C ARG A 777 -12.09 7.49 13.41
N LEU A 778 -10.94 7.15 12.82
CA LEU A 778 -9.69 6.87 13.52
C LEU A 778 -9.06 8.20 13.97
N THR A 779 -8.59 8.32 15.22
CA THR A 779 -8.21 9.62 15.82
C THR A 779 -6.70 9.82 16.03
N ASP A 780 -6.18 10.92 15.48
CA ASP A 780 -5.09 11.87 15.82
C ASP A 780 -3.69 11.41 16.28
N THR A 781 -3.31 10.12 16.19
CA THR A 781 -1.89 9.70 16.43
C THR A 781 -1.45 8.42 15.69
N THR A 782 -2.22 7.94 14.71
CA THR A 782 -1.93 6.66 14.02
C THR A 782 -1.76 6.88 12.53
N LYS A 783 -0.95 6.05 11.86
CA LYS A 783 -0.76 6.08 10.40
C LYS A 783 -2.06 5.86 9.58
N PHE A 784 -3.13 5.42 10.23
CA PHE A 784 -4.44 5.15 9.62
C PHE A 784 -5.45 6.30 9.69
N GLU A 785 -5.08 7.44 10.31
CA GLU A 785 -6.01 8.56 10.43
C GLU A 785 -6.36 9.15 9.07
N GLY A 786 -7.67 9.29 8.80
CA GLY A 786 -8.14 9.91 7.58
C GLY A 786 -7.90 9.09 6.32
N TRP A 787 -7.58 7.79 6.45
CA TRP A 787 -7.28 6.88 5.34
C TRP A 787 -8.30 7.02 4.19
N THR A 788 -7.76 7.21 2.99
CA THR A 788 -8.49 7.42 1.74
C THR A 788 -8.14 6.33 0.73
N ARG A 789 -8.86 6.30 -0.41
CA ARG A 789 -8.53 5.41 -1.52
C ARG A 789 -7.11 5.62 -2.04
N ASP A 790 -6.64 6.87 -2.04
CA ASP A 790 -5.28 7.21 -2.46
C ASP A 790 -4.24 6.55 -1.55
N ASP A 791 -4.54 6.45 -0.24
CA ASP A 791 -3.65 5.78 0.73
C ASP A 791 -3.63 4.26 0.53
N SER A 792 -4.76 3.65 0.17
CA SER A 792 -4.82 2.23 -0.21
C SER A 792 -3.95 1.94 -1.43
N ILE A 793 -4.08 2.76 -2.49
CA ILE A 793 -3.27 2.61 -3.70
C ILE A 793 -1.78 2.83 -3.40
N LYS A 794 -1.46 3.84 -2.58
CA LYS A 794 -0.09 4.08 -2.12
C LYS A 794 0.47 2.85 -1.40
N TYR A 795 -0.31 2.25 -0.50
CA TYR A 795 0.08 1.03 0.20
C TYR A 795 0.30 -0.12 -0.80
N MET A 796 -0.60 -0.31 -1.77
CA MET A 796 -0.48 -1.36 -2.78
C MET A 796 0.81 -1.28 -3.58
N LEU A 797 1.18 -0.08 -4.02
CA LEU A 797 2.42 0.13 -4.78
C LEU A 797 3.68 -0.05 -3.92
N GLN A 798 3.62 0.32 -2.63
CA GLN A 798 4.78 0.25 -1.73
C GLN A 798 5.01 -1.14 -1.13
N HIS A 799 3.96 -1.94 -1.06
CA HIS A 799 3.94 -3.23 -0.39
C HIS A 799 3.54 -4.36 -1.35
N ALA A 800 3.73 -4.19 -2.67
CA ALA A 800 3.29 -5.16 -3.67
C ALA A 800 3.80 -6.58 -3.38
N GLU A 801 5.07 -6.73 -2.98
CA GLU A 801 5.64 -8.02 -2.59
C GLU A 801 4.93 -8.62 -1.37
N GLU A 802 4.75 -7.84 -0.29
CA GLU A 802 4.05 -8.27 0.93
C GLU A 802 2.60 -8.67 0.64
N LEU A 803 1.93 -7.94 -0.26
CA LEU A 803 0.58 -8.22 -0.69
C LEU A 803 0.47 -9.46 -1.57
N GLY A 804 1.57 -9.90 -2.19
CA GLY A 804 1.65 -11.15 -2.95
C GLY A 804 1.85 -12.39 -2.08
N TYR A 805 2.08 -12.22 -0.77
CA TYR A 805 2.23 -13.36 0.14
C TYR A 805 0.92 -14.13 0.31
N GLU A 806 0.99 -15.43 0.56
CA GLU A 806 -0.19 -16.25 0.77
C GLU A 806 -0.63 -16.23 2.23
N THR A 807 -1.93 -16.36 2.47
CA THR A 807 -2.46 -16.56 3.83
C THR A 807 -2.62 -18.05 4.07
N ARG A 808 -1.96 -18.59 5.10
CA ARG A 808 -2.09 -20.01 5.47
C ARG A 808 -2.49 -20.13 6.94
N VAL A 809 -3.25 -21.17 7.29
CA VAL A 809 -3.68 -21.43 8.67
C VAL A 809 -3.12 -22.76 9.18
N ASP A 810 -2.78 -22.83 10.45
CA ASP A 810 -2.40 -24.10 11.07
C ASP A 810 -3.63 -24.91 11.55
N GLY A 811 -3.40 -26.10 12.09
CA GLY A 811 -4.47 -26.96 12.57
C GLY A 811 -5.28 -26.44 13.77
N ASP A 812 -4.91 -25.30 14.37
CA ASP A 812 -5.70 -24.63 15.41
C ASP A 812 -6.36 -23.32 14.93
N GLY A 813 -6.19 -22.98 13.65
CA GLY A 813 -6.77 -21.81 12.99
C GLY A 813 -5.90 -20.56 13.15
N THR A 814 -4.64 -20.69 13.57
CA THR A 814 -3.71 -19.56 13.64
C THR A 814 -3.21 -19.22 12.23
N PRO A 815 -3.39 -17.97 11.75
CA PRO A 815 -2.92 -17.54 10.44
C PRO A 815 -1.42 -17.21 10.43
N TYR A 816 -0.81 -17.45 9.28
CA TYR A 816 0.59 -17.22 8.93
C TYR A 816 0.65 -16.64 7.51
N LEU A 817 1.74 -15.92 7.24
CA LEU A 817 2.06 -15.44 5.89
C LEU A 817 3.06 -16.41 5.27
N VAL A 818 2.95 -16.67 3.98
CA VAL A 818 3.93 -17.45 3.22
C VAL A 818 4.42 -16.61 2.06
N THR A 819 5.73 -16.39 2.00
CA THR A 819 6.38 -15.63 0.94
C THR A 819 6.43 -16.45 -0.37
N THR A 820 6.72 -15.79 -1.49
CA THR A 820 6.85 -16.41 -2.82
C THR A 820 7.97 -17.45 -2.94
N ASN A 821 8.87 -17.53 -1.95
CA ASN A 821 9.90 -18.59 -1.84
C ASN A 821 9.56 -19.68 -0.80
N GLY A 822 8.32 -19.70 -0.30
CA GLY A 822 7.82 -20.70 0.65
C GLY A 822 8.24 -20.48 2.11
N THR A 823 8.81 -19.32 2.45
CA THR A 823 9.17 -19.01 3.84
C THR A 823 7.92 -18.65 4.65
N VAL A 824 7.75 -19.31 5.79
CA VAL A 824 6.61 -19.06 6.69
C VAL A 824 6.95 -17.94 7.67
N LEU A 825 6.12 -16.90 7.70
CA LEU A 825 6.21 -15.75 8.61
C LEU A 825 5.00 -15.70 9.54
N THR A 826 5.17 -15.15 10.73
CA THR A 826 4.07 -14.68 11.57
C THR A 826 3.49 -13.37 11.01
N LEU A 827 2.28 -13.01 11.45
CA LEU A 827 1.57 -11.80 10.99
C LEU A 827 2.28 -10.46 11.26
N ASP A 828 3.35 -10.45 12.05
CA ASP A 828 4.21 -9.28 12.27
C ASP A 828 5.44 -9.25 11.34
N GLY A 829 5.49 -10.14 10.35
CA GLY A 829 6.55 -10.26 9.36
C GLY A 829 7.79 -11.04 9.82
N THR A 830 7.76 -11.67 11.00
CA THR A 830 8.94 -12.42 11.51
C THR A 830 8.90 -13.91 11.16
N GLU A 831 10.05 -14.51 10.87
CA GLU A 831 10.14 -15.92 10.45
C GLU A 831 9.66 -16.90 11.55
N ALA A 832 8.70 -17.76 11.20
CA ALA A 832 8.06 -18.73 12.09
C ALA A 832 8.85 -20.05 12.18
N LYS A 833 9.98 -20.04 12.88
CA LYS A 833 10.97 -21.16 12.91
C LYS A 833 10.48 -22.54 13.37
N ASP A 834 9.33 -22.59 14.07
CA ASP A 834 8.76 -23.84 14.61
C ASP A 834 7.58 -24.36 13.77
N VAL A 835 7.25 -23.69 12.66
CA VAL A 835 6.13 -24.00 11.75
C VAL A 835 6.69 -24.27 10.36
N THR A 836 6.22 -25.34 9.72
CA THR A 836 6.64 -25.70 8.36
C THR A 836 5.47 -25.53 7.40
N LEU A 837 5.72 -25.17 6.14
CA LEU A 837 4.67 -25.01 5.12
C LEU A 837 3.74 -26.25 5.05
N ASP A 838 4.31 -27.47 5.03
CA ASP A 838 3.58 -28.75 5.06
C ASP A 838 2.62 -28.94 6.26
N SER A 839 2.78 -28.15 7.32
CA SER A 839 1.93 -28.21 8.52
C SER A 839 0.76 -27.23 8.49
N LEU A 840 0.73 -26.37 7.48
CA LEU A 840 -0.30 -25.37 7.26
C LEU A 840 -1.26 -25.85 6.17
N THR A 841 -2.48 -25.33 6.21
CA THR A 841 -3.51 -25.46 5.17
C THR A 841 -3.78 -24.06 4.62
N GLY A 842 -3.83 -23.93 3.30
CA GLY A 842 -4.22 -22.67 2.64
C GLY A 842 -5.69 -22.71 2.21
N ARG A 843 -6.09 -21.72 1.42
CA ARG A 843 -7.30 -21.80 0.59
C ARG A 843 -7.12 -22.89 -0.47
N ASP A 844 -8.22 -23.43 -1.00
CA ASP A 844 -8.16 -24.07 -2.33
C ASP A 844 -8.02 -22.90 -3.33
N GLY A 845 -6.80 -22.68 -3.81
CA GLY A 845 -6.44 -21.56 -4.69
C GLY A 845 -6.82 -21.81 -6.15
N GLY A 846 -7.00 -20.73 -6.91
CA GLY A 846 -7.43 -20.74 -8.30
C GLY A 846 -6.30 -21.10 -9.27
N ASP A 847 -6.56 -21.93 -10.27
CA ASP A 847 -5.63 -22.12 -11.39
C ASP A 847 -5.76 -20.91 -12.36
N ASP A 848 -4.96 -19.88 -12.17
CA ASP A 848 -5.12 -18.60 -12.87
C ASP A 848 -4.43 -18.55 -14.23
N THR A 849 -4.94 -17.69 -15.11
CA THR A 849 -4.31 -17.36 -16.38
C THR A 849 -4.13 -15.86 -16.50
N ILE A 850 -2.89 -15.39 -16.40
CA ILE A 850 -2.54 -13.98 -16.36
C ILE A 850 -1.67 -13.63 -17.57
N THR A 851 -2.02 -12.56 -18.26
CA THR A 851 -1.22 -11.98 -19.35
C THR A 851 -1.01 -10.51 -19.08
N GLY A 852 0.25 -10.11 -19.00
CA GLY A 852 0.66 -8.73 -18.80
C GLY A 852 0.52 -7.84 -20.03
N SER A 853 0.97 -6.60 -19.85
CA SER A 853 1.00 -5.49 -20.80
C SER A 853 2.31 -5.51 -21.57
N SER A 854 2.47 -4.62 -22.55
CA SER A 854 3.74 -4.53 -23.31
C SER A 854 4.84 -3.74 -22.58
N ALA A 855 4.76 -3.63 -21.27
CA ALA A 855 5.64 -2.84 -20.41
C ALA A 855 5.94 -3.69 -19.17
N SER A 856 7.02 -3.37 -18.46
CA SER A 856 7.44 -4.11 -17.26
C SER A 856 6.32 -4.27 -16.23
N ASP A 857 5.92 -5.51 -15.98
CA ASP A 857 4.83 -5.89 -15.09
C ASP A 857 5.32 -6.63 -13.85
N THR A 858 4.46 -6.72 -12.85
CA THR A 858 4.68 -7.58 -11.67
C THR A 858 3.46 -8.46 -11.47
N ILE A 859 3.65 -9.77 -11.57
CA ILE A 859 2.55 -10.74 -11.57
C ILE A 859 2.80 -11.80 -10.50
N TYR A 860 1.82 -11.99 -9.62
CA TYR A 860 1.78 -13.02 -8.59
C TYR A 860 0.65 -14.00 -8.92
N GLY A 861 0.96 -15.28 -9.16
CA GLY A 861 -0.04 -16.34 -9.31
C GLY A 861 -0.70 -16.69 -7.97
N GLN A 862 0.15 -16.93 -6.96
CA GLN A 862 -0.23 -17.31 -5.60
C GLN A 862 -0.56 -18.81 -5.48
N GLU A 863 -1.76 -19.17 -5.06
CA GLU A 863 -2.12 -20.54 -4.70
C GLU A 863 -2.86 -21.19 -5.87
N GLY A 864 -2.35 -22.29 -6.44
CA GLY A 864 -2.99 -22.85 -7.64
C GLY A 864 -1.96 -23.29 -8.65
N ASN A 865 -2.40 -23.82 -9.79
CA ASN A 865 -1.49 -24.12 -10.91
C ASN A 865 -1.67 -23.04 -11.97
N ASP A 866 -0.80 -22.05 -11.95
CA ASP A 866 -0.99 -20.81 -12.68
C ASP A 866 -0.29 -20.81 -14.04
N LEU A 867 -0.81 -20.02 -14.96
CA LEU A 867 -0.17 -19.65 -16.22
C LEU A 867 0.09 -18.15 -16.24
N LEU A 868 1.35 -17.77 -16.06
CA LEU A 868 1.81 -16.38 -16.04
C LEU A 868 2.55 -16.06 -17.34
N VAL A 869 2.10 -15.03 -18.04
CA VAL A 869 2.74 -14.54 -19.26
C VAL A 869 3.06 -13.05 -19.10
N GLY A 870 4.33 -12.69 -19.20
CA GLY A 870 4.82 -11.32 -19.03
C GLY A 870 4.23 -10.37 -20.07
N ASP A 871 4.43 -10.65 -21.36
CA ASP A 871 4.00 -9.77 -22.44
C ASP A 871 2.79 -10.27 -23.26
N PRO A 872 2.09 -9.36 -23.97
CA PRO A 872 1.12 -9.73 -25.00
C PRO A 872 1.79 -10.26 -26.27
N SER A 873 1.19 -11.26 -26.91
CA SER A 873 1.70 -11.80 -28.18
C SER A 873 0.61 -12.24 -29.16
N ASP A 874 0.86 -12.00 -30.45
CA ASP A 874 0.04 -12.51 -31.55
C ASP A 874 -0.05 -14.06 -31.57
N ASN A 875 0.87 -14.77 -30.90
CA ASN A 875 0.91 -16.23 -30.82
C ASN A 875 0.36 -16.80 -29.50
N LEU A 876 -0.20 -15.97 -28.62
CA LEU A 876 -0.63 -16.38 -27.27
C LEU A 876 -1.68 -17.49 -27.29
N ASP A 877 -2.54 -17.52 -28.31
CA ASP A 877 -3.58 -18.55 -28.50
C ASP A 877 -3.06 -20.00 -28.53
N GLU A 878 -1.75 -20.21 -28.74
CA GLU A 878 -1.13 -21.54 -28.76
C GLU A 878 -0.47 -21.93 -27.42
N VAL A 879 -0.34 -20.99 -26.47
CA VAL A 879 0.17 -21.20 -25.11
C VAL A 879 -0.91 -21.03 -24.03
N LYS A 880 -2.10 -20.52 -24.38
CA LYS A 880 -3.30 -20.56 -23.52
C LYS A 880 -3.63 -22.00 -23.08
N ASP A 881 -4.07 -22.15 -21.84
CA ASP A 881 -4.41 -23.43 -21.19
C ASP A 881 -3.23 -24.42 -21.05
N VAL A 882 -1.98 -23.95 -21.15
CA VAL A 882 -0.81 -24.80 -20.93
C VAL A 882 -0.57 -24.95 -19.43
N THR A 883 -0.42 -26.20 -19.01
CA THR A 883 -0.04 -26.58 -17.65
C THR A 883 1.19 -27.47 -17.70
N VAL A 884 1.90 -27.62 -16.58
CA VAL A 884 3.05 -28.52 -16.44
C VAL A 884 2.70 -29.94 -16.90
N SER A 885 1.53 -30.44 -16.51
CA SER A 885 1.01 -31.74 -16.94
C SER A 885 0.90 -31.87 -18.46
N THR A 886 0.44 -30.81 -19.15
CA THR A 886 0.37 -30.83 -20.62
C THR A 886 1.75 -30.83 -21.26
N ILE A 887 2.74 -30.11 -20.68
CA ILE A 887 4.12 -30.10 -21.15
C ILE A 887 4.76 -31.49 -20.99
N GLU A 888 4.53 -32.15 -19.85
CA GLU A 888 4.93 -33.55 -19.61
C GLU A 888 4.34 -34.49 -20.68
N GLU A 889 3.06 -34.35 -21.00
CA GLU A 889 2.39 -35.13 -22.04
C GLU A 889 2.98 -34.86 -23.44
N MET A 890 3.27 -33.60 -23.78
CA MET A 890 3.87 -33.23 -25.06
C MET A 890 5.25 -33.87 -25.24
N LYS A 891 6.05 -33.94 -24.17
CA LYS A 891 7.38 -34.55 -24.17
C LYS A 891 7.31 -36.08 -24.29
N THR A 892 6.44 -36.72 -23.49
CA THR A 892 6.31 -38.19 -23.46
C THR A 892 5.79 -38.79 -24.76
N HIS A 893 4.92 -38.08 -25.49
CA HIS A 893 4.34 -38.57 -26.74
C HIS A 893 5.21 -38.33 -27.99
N ASN A 894 6.34 -37.62 -27.85
CA ASN A 894 7.43 -37.47 -28.84
C ASN A 894 6.95 -37.35 -30.31
N ASN A 895 6.06 -36.39 -30.55
CA ASN A 895 5.46 -36.10 -31.86
C ASN A 895 5.96 -34.77 -32.46
N GLY A 896 7.00 -34.16 -31.87
CA GLY A 896 7.54 -32.86 -32.26
C GLY A 896 6.71 -31.66 -31.76
N LYS A 897 5.65 -31.88 -30.96
CA LYS A 897 4.88 -30.78 -30.36
C LYS A 897 5.70 -30.01 -29.31
N PHE A 898 6.43 -30.72 -28.46
CA PHE A 898 7.27 -30.10 -27.43
C PHE A 898 8.32 -29.16 -28.05
N GLU A 899 9.09 -29.63 -29.02
CA GLU A 899 10.05 -28.79 -29.77
C GLU A 899 9.39 -27.58 -30.45
N SER A 900 8.15 -27.75 -30.92
CA SER A 900 7.39 -26.66 -31.56
C SER A 900 6.78 -25.70 -30.56
N PHE A 901 6.58 -26.10 -29.31
CA PHE A 901 6.14 -25.25 -28.22
C PHE A 901 7.35 -24.45 -27.70
N LEU A 902 8.45 -25.16 -27.43
CA LEU A 902 9.71 -24.58 -26.97
C LEU A 902 10.22 -23.49 -27.92
N SER A 903 10.27 -23.78 -29.23
CA SER A 903 10.70 -22.79 -30.23
C SER A 903 9.81 -21.56 -30.36
N LYS A 904 8.63 -21.54 -29.73
CA LYS A 904 7.74 -20.38 -29.74
C LYS A 904 7.97 -19.55 -28.50
N VAL A 905 7.97 -20.19 -27.32
CA VAL A 905 8.19 -19.49 -26.04
C VAL A 905 9.60 -18.90 -25.94
N GLU A 906 10.63 -19.59 -26.45
CA GLU A 906 12.03 -19.10 -26.43
C GLU A 906 12.36 -18.07 -27.52
N GLY A 907 11.45 -17.82 -28.46
CA GLY A 907 11.70 -16.93 -29.60
C GLY A 907 10.66 -15.84 -29.75
N MET A 908 9.91 -15.58 -28.67
CA MET A 908 8.96 -14.49 -28.59
C MET A 908 9.74 -13.18 -28.35
N GLU A 909 9.36 -12.15 -29.10
CA GLU A 909 9.89 -10.79 -28.92
C GLU A 909 8.92 -10.04 -27.99
N GLY A 910 9.48 -9.17 -27.15
CA GLY A 910 8.86 -8.38 -26.10
C GLY A 910 9.87 -7.29 -25.68
N ASP A 911 9.39 -6.22 -25.04
CA ASP A 911 10.24 -5.09 -24.63
C ASP A 911 10.14 -4.81 -23.11
N GLY A 912 9.32 -5.54 -22.35
CA GLY A 912 9.07 -5.30 -20.92
C GLY A 912 9.93 -6.20 -20.04
N ASP A 913 10.63 -5.61 -19.07
CA ASP A 913 11.35 -6.38 -18.04
C ASP A 913 10.36 -6.79 -16.94
N ASP A 914 9.89 -8.03 -16.94
CA ASP A 914 8.78 -8.50 -16.10
C ASP A 914 9.22 -9.23 -14.84
N MET A 915 8.41 -9.16 -13.79
CA MET A 915 8.60 -9.92 -12.55
C MET A 915 7.46 -10.91 -12.35
N LEU A 916 7.71 -12.22 -12.56
CA LEU A 916 6.71 -13.27 -12.44
C LEU A 916 6.98 -14.19 -11.24
N PHE A 917 5.98 -14.35 -10.39
CA PHE A 917 5.99 -15.20 -9.21
C PHE A 917 4.86 -16.23 -9.29
N GLY A 918 5.20 -17.52 -9.47
CA GLY A 918 4.23 -18.62 -9.50
C GLY A 918 3.51 -18.75 -8.16
N GLY A 919 4.24 -19.18 -7.14
CA GLY A 919 3.72 -19.26 -5.78
C GLY A 919 3.70 -20.71 -5.32
N THR A 920 2.54 -21.27 -5.02
CA THR A 920 2.40 -22.67 -4.62
C THR A 920 1.51 -23.45 -5.58
N GLY A 921 2.08 -24.50 -6.18
CA GLY A 921 1.41 -25.35 -7.15
C GLY A 921 2.34 -25.66 -8.31
N ASP A 922 1.82 -26.30 -9.36
CA ASP A 922 2.63 -26.65 -10.54
C ASP A 922 2.42 -25.57 -11.63
N ASP A 923 3.22 -24.51 -11.60
CA ASP A 923 3.04 -23.28 -12.38
C ASP A 923 3.76 -23.28 -13.73
N VAL A 924 3.30 -22.44 -14.65
CA VAL A 924 3.93 -22.17 -15.94
C VAL A 924 4.21 -20.67 -16.07
N LEU A 925 5.49 -20.31 -16.09
CA LEU A 925 5.94 -18.92 -16.21
C LEU A 925 6.59 -18.70 -17.58
N ILE A 926 6.16 -17.67 -18.30
CA ILE A 926 6.69 -17.29 -19.62
C ILE A 926 7.01 -15.79 -19.60
N GLY A 927 8.29 -15.43 -19.47
CA GLY A 927 8.76 -14.04 -19.45
C GLY A 927 8.55 -13.33 -20.79
N MET A 928 8.95 -14.01 -21.88
CA MET A 928 8.84 -13.58 -23.28
C MET A 928 10.04 -12.77 -23.77
N GLY A 929 10.04 -11.45 -23.64
CA GLY A 929 11.12 -10.63 -24.18
C GLY A 929 11.38 -9.44 -23.29
N GLY A 930 12.64 -9.19 -22.93
CA GLY A 930 12.99 -8.29 -21.83
C GLY A 930 14.00 -8.97 -20.93
N ASP A 931 14.59 -8.26 -19.98
CA ASP A 931 15.43 -8.86 -18.94
C ASP A 931 14.55 -9.24 -17.73
N ASP A 932 14.00 -10.45 -17.73
CA ASP A 932 12.93 -10.86 -16.81
C ASP A 932 13.44 -11.42 -15.46
N TYR A 933 12.62 -11.31 -14.41
CA TYR A 933 12.80 -12.02 -13.15
C TYR A 933 11.70 -13.07 -12.93
N LEU A 934 12.09 -14.33 -12.80
CA LEU A 934 11.18 -15.47 -12.78
C LEU A 934 11.41 -16.36 -11.55
N ASN A 935 10.37 -16.52 -10.73
CA ASN A 935 10.38 -17.42 -9.58
C ASN A 935 9.13 -18.31 -9.58
N GLY A 936 9.30 -19.60 -9.89
CA GLY A 936 8.20 -20.58 -9.86
C GLY A 936 7.65 -20.81 -8.45
N GLY A 937 8.49 -20.67 -7.41
CA GLY A 937 8.08 -20.92 -6.04
C GLY A 937 8.07 -22.42 -5.72
N ALA A 938 7.02 -22.87 -5.03
CA ALA A 938 6.92 -24.22 -4.51
C ALA A 938 5.97 -25.09 -5.34
N GLY A 939 6.55 -26.00 -6.11
CA GLY A 939 5.85 -27.11 -6.73
C GLY A 939 6.67 -27.64 -7.88
N LYS A 940 6.02 -28.11 -8.95
CA LYS A 940 6.75 -28.56 -10.14
C LYS A 940 6.57 -27.58 -11.28
N ASP A 941 7.39 -26.56 -11.31
CA ASP A 941 7.15 -25.45 -12.21
C ASP A 941 7.81 -25.65 -13.58
N ALA A 942 7.27 -24.98 -14.60
CA ALA A 942 7.83 -24.90 -15.94
C ALA A 942 8.10 -23.43 -16.29
N ILE A 943 9.37 -23.03 -16.21
CA ILE A 943 9.82 -21.65 -16.35
C ILE A 943 10.51 -21.45 -17.71
N PHE A 944 10.14 -20.40 -18.43
CA PHE A 944 10.72 -19.98 -19.70
C PHE A 944 11.04 -18.49 -19.64
N GLY A 945 12.33 -18.14 -19.70
CA GLY A 945 12.82 -16.77 -19.81
C GLY A 945 12.35 -16.12 -21.10
N GLY A 946 12.87 -16.60 -22.23
CA GLY A 946 12.51 -16.09 -23.55
C GLY A 946 13.70 -15.40 -24.20
N SER A 947 13.52 -14.19 -24.70
CA SER A 947 14.58 -13.39 -25.30
C SER A 947 15.04 -12.30 -24.33
N GLY A 948 16.32 -12.20 -24.03
CA GLY A 948 16.84 -11.22 -23.07
C GLY A 948 17.74 -11.89 -22.05
N ASN A 949 18.16 -11.16 -21.03
CA ASN A 949 19.04 -11.68 -19.99
C ASN A 949 18.23 -11.89 -18.71
N ASP A 950 17.75 -13.11 -18.52
CA ASP A 950 16.78 -13.39 -17.47
C ASP A 950 17.45 -13.81 -16.16
N ILE A 951 16.82 -13.51 -15.03
CA ILE A 951 17.17 -14.02 -13.70
C ILE A 951 16.10 -15.01 -13.25
N ILE A 952 16.50 -16.27 -13.09
CA ILE A 952 15.60 -17.37 -12.76
C ILE A 952 15.98 -17.99 -11.41
N VAL A 953 15.03 -18.05 -10.49
CA VAL A 953 15.21 -18.72 -9.18
C VAL A 953 15.10 -20.23 -9.35
N TYR A 954 16.09 -20.97 -8.87
CA TYR A 954 16.09 -22.44 -8.94
C TYR A 954 15.42 -23.09 -7.73
N ASP A 955 14.42 -23.94 -7.98
CA ASP A 955 13.96 -24.96 -7.05
C ASP A 955 14.30 -26.38 -7.58
N GLN A 956 14.58 -27.30 -6.65
CA GLN A 956 14.85 -28.70 -6.98
C GLN A 956 13.60 -29.48 -7.43
N ASN A 957 12.41 -28.98 -7.10
CA ASN A 957 11.12 -29.60 -7.40
C ASN A 957 10.59 -29.21 -8.77
N ASP A 958 11.08 -28.11 -9.34
CA ASP A 958 10.79 -27.65 -10.69
C ASP A 958 10.80 -28.80 -11.70
N TYR A 959 9.86 -28.76 -12.64
CA TYR A 959 9.87 -29.71 -13.75
C TYR A 959 10.88 -29.29 -14.82
N MET A 960 10.88 -28.02 -15.21
CA MET A 960 11.72 -27.52 -16.28
C MET A 960 12.04 -26.03 -16.15
N VAL A 961 13.27 -25.67 -16.51
CA VAL A 961 13.71 -24.28 -16.60
C VAL A 961 14.44 -24.09 -17.93
N SER A 962 14.01 -23.11 -18.72
CA SER A 962 14.74 -22.63 -19.90
C SER A 962 15.03 -21.14 -19.74
N GLY A 963 16.28 -20.74 -19.89
CA GLY A 963 16.66 -19.33 -20.04
C GLY A 963 16.13 -18.81 -21.38
N GLY A 964 16.85 -19.06 -22.45
CA GLY A 964 16.32 -18.89 -23.80
C GLY A 964 17.36 -18.31 -24.73
N GLU A 965 17.02 -17.22 -25.42
CA GLU A 965 17.98 -16.42 -26.19
C GLU A 965 18.53 -15.28 -25.33
N GLY A 966 19.82 -15.32 -24.98
CA GLY A 966 20.47 -14.22 -24.28
C GLY A 966 21.56 -14.75 -23.36
N ILE A 967 21.88 -14.03 -22.28
CA ILE A 967 22.72 -14.55 -21.20
C ILE A 967 21.88 -14.69 -19.95
N ASP A 968 21.54 -15.93 -19.61
CA ASP A 968 20.59 -16.21 -18.55
C ASP A 968 21.27 -16.61 -17.24
N PHE A 969 20.75 -16.06 -16.15
CA PHE A 969 21.25 -16.23 -14.80
C PHE A 969 20.29 -17.12 -14.00
N MET A 970 20.84 -18.13 -13.34
CA MET A 970 20.13 -18.94 -12.38
C MET A 970 20.65 -18.65 -10.98
N VAL A 971 19.76 -18.38 -10.02
CA VAL A 971 20.12 -18.06 -8.63
C VAL A 971 19.63 -19.16 -7.67
N THR A 972 20.43 -19.48 -6.66
CA THR A 972 20.06 -20.50 -5.65
C THR A 972 20.84 -20.35 -4.34
N ASP A 973 20.24 -20.75 -3.21
CA ASP A 973 20.95 -20.95 -1.93
C ASP A 973 21.69 -22.31 -1.87
N LYS A 974 21.44 -23.21 -2.83
CA LYS A 974 21.95 -24.59 -2.83
C LYS A 974 23.39 -24.68 -3.34
N SER A 975 24.34 -24.67 -2.40
CA SER A 975 25.79 -24.73 -2.68
C SER A 975 26.26 -25.95 -3.50
N GLU A 976 25.51 -27.05 -3.50
CA GLU A 976 25.83 -28.30 -4.21
C GLU A 976 25.48 -28.30 -5.70
N VAL A 977 24.68 -27.34 -6.16
CA VAL A 977 24.27 -27.20 -7.56
C VAL A 977 25.43 -26.64 -8.39
N THR A 978 25.59 -27.16 -9.60
CA THR A 978 26.60 -26.75 -10.60
C THR A 978 26.00 -26.76 -12.00
N LEU A 979 26.57 -26.03 -12.95
CA LEU A 979 26.10 -26.03 -14.35
C LEU A 979 26.19 -27.44 -14.97
N ASP A 980 27.21 -28.23 -14.61
CA ASP A 980 27.34 -29.63 -15.08
C ASP A 980 26.21 -30.54 -14.53
N THR A 981 25.85 -30.36 -13.26
CA THR A 981 24.73 -31.11 -12.68
C THR A 981 23.39 -30.68 -13.28
N LEU A 982 23.19 -29.40 -13.58
CA LEU A 982 21.96 -28.88 -14.20
C LEU A 982 21.81 -29.36 -15.65
N GLY A 983 22.88 -29.30 -16.45
CA GLY A 983 22.86 -29.74 -17.85
C GLY A 983 22.57 -31.24 -18.07
N THR A 984 22.65 -32.05 -17.00
CA THR A 984 22.27 -33.47 -17.02
C THR A 984 21.04 -33.80 -16.18
N SER A 985 20.59 -32.87 -15.33
CA SER A 985 19.43 -33.00 -14.45
C SER A 985 18.13 -33.24 -15.25
N GLY A 986 17.26 -34.10 -14.71
CA GLY A 986 15.98 -34.51 -15.30
C GLY A 986 16.04 -35.21 -16.68
N ARG A 987 17.16 -35.19 -17.41
CA ARG A 987 17.32 -35.76 -18.77
C ARG A 987 17.70 -37.25 -18.76
N ASP A 988 18.36 -37.73 -17.70
CA ASP A 988 18.85 -39.11 -17.57
C ASP A 988 18.12 -39.96 -16.51
N GLY A 989 17.10 -39.39 -15.86
CA GLY A 989 16.34 -40.01 -14.78
C GLY A 989 16.89 -39.75 -13.37
N ASN A 990 17.84 -38.83 -13.21
CA ASN A 990 18.21 -38.25 -11.91
C ASN A 990 17.13 -37.30 -11.37
N LEU A 991 17.18 -37.02 -10.05
CA LEU A 991 16.30 -36.06 -9.37
C LEU A 991 16.70 -34.62 -9.75
N GLY A 992 15.71 -33.73 -9.95
CA GLY A 992 15.88 -32.31 -10.29
C GLY A 992 15.25 -31.91 -11.64
N PRO A 993 15.10 -30.60 -11.91
CA PRO A 993 14.48 -30.08 -13.14
C PRO A 993 15.28 -30.41 -14.39
N ILE A 994 14.60 -30.39 -15.54
CA ILE A 994 15.26 -30.26 -16.84
C ILE A 994 15.68 -28.81 -17.02
N VAL A 995 16.98 -28.54 -17.08
CA VAL A 995 17.48 -27.18 -17.32
C VAL A 995 18.06 -27.07 -18.74
N ASP A 996 17.78 -25.96 -19.41
CA ASP A 996 18.38 -25.53 -20.69
C ASP A 996 18.59 -24.01 -20.69
N GLY A 997 19.40 -23.49 -21.61
CA GLY A 997 19.60 -22.04 -21.79
C GLY A 997 20.39 -21.31 -20.69
N ILE A 998 20.59 -21.89 -19.50
CA ILE A 998 21.32 -21.21 -18.42
C ILE A 998 22.81 -21.09 -18.68
N ASP A 999 23.30 -19.85 -18.64
CA ASP A 999 24.69 -19.49 -18.90
C ASP A 999 25.48 -19.19 -17.64
N VAL A 1000 24.84 -18.63 -16.61
CA VAL A 1000 25.47 -18.22 -15.36
C VAL A 1000 24.69 -18.78 -14.18
N LEU A 1001 25.39 -19.36 -13.20
CA LEU A 1001 24.80 -19.88 -11.97
C LEU A 1001 25.41 -19.16 -10.76
N ILE A 1002 24.60 -18.42 -10.02
CA ILE A 1002 24.98 -17.70 -8.80
C ILE A 1002 24.42 -18.44 -7.59
N LYS A 1003 25.29 -18.69 -6.60
CA LYS A 1003 24.99 -19.55 -5.46
C LYS A 1003 25.32 -18.86 -4.15
N GLY A 1004 24.43 -18.93 -3.18
CA GLY A 1004 24.62 -18.44 -1.82
C GLY A 1004 23.33 -17.85 -1.26
N ASP A 1005 23.27 -17.65 0.06
CA ASP A 1005 22.07 -17.13 0.73
C ASP A 1005 21.66 -15.74 0.18
N ASP A 1006 22.65 -14.91 -0.16
CA ASP A 1006 22.45 -13.57 -0.75
C ASP A 1006 22.09 -13.63 -2.25
N ALA A 1007 22.20 -14.79 -2.92
CA ALA A 1007 21.86 -14.90 -4.34
C ALA A 1007 20.36 -14.73 -4.58
N LEU A 1008 19.54 -15.06 -3.59
CA LEU A 1008 18.09 -14.97 -3.67
C LEU A 1008 17.55 -13.55 -3.48
N SER A 1009 18.40 -12.58 -3.12
CA SER A 1009 18.00 -11.17 -3.07
C SER A 1009 18.18 -10.44 -4.39
N LEU A 1010 18.74 -11.11 -5.41
CA LEU A 1010 18.91 -10.57 -6.75
C LEU A 1010 17.59 -10.58 -7.50
N THR A 1011 17.04 -9.40 -7.82
CA THR A 1011 15.78 -9.30 -8.55
C THR A 1011 15.89 -8.64 -9.92
N ASN A 1012 17.05 -8.07 -10.27
CA ASN A 1012 17.28 -7.47 -11.58
C ASN A 1012 18.79 -7.42 -11.93
N MET A 1013 19.09 -7.05 -13.18
CA MET A 1013 20.45 -7.00 -13.72
C MET A 1013 21.28 -5.81 -13.20
N GLU A 1014 20.64 -4.71 -12.81
CA GLU A 1014 21.28 -3.52 -12.24
C GLU A 1014 21.94 -3.87 -10.89
N GLN A 1015 21.19 -4.52 -10.01
CA GLN A 1015 21.68 -5.03 -8.72
C GLN A 1015 22.83 -6.03 -8.90
N LEU A 1016 22.76 -6.88 -9.93
CA LEU A 1016 23.83 -7.84 -10.24
C LEU A 1016 25.15 -7.14 -10.63
N SER A 1017 25.05 -6.02 -11.35
CA SER A 1017 26.19 -5.19 -11.71
C SER A 1017 26.74 -4.41 -10.50
N GLU A 1018 25.88 -3.77 -9.72
CA GLU A 1018 26.30 -2.85 -8.65
C GLU A 1018 26.76 -3.59 -7.39
N GLU A 1019 25.91 -4.44 -6.83
CA GLU A 1019 26.19 -5.14 -5.57
C GLU A 1019 27.26 -6.21 -5.75
N TYR A 1020 27.28 -6.85 -6.91
CA TYR A 1020 28.15 -8.00 -7.15
C TYR A 1020 29.18 -7.80 -8.25
N GLY A 1021 29.21 -6.68 -8.97
CA GLY A 1021 30.29 -6.41 -9.92
C GLY A 1021 30.32 -7.37 -11.12
N VAL A 1022 29.17 -7.92 -11.49
CA VAL A 1022 29.01 -8.83 -12.63
C VAL A 1022 28.34 -8.06 -13.75
N THR A 1023 29.06 -7.83 -14.84
CA THR A 1023 28.54 -7.07 -16.00
C THR A 1023 28.56 -7.90 -17.27
N ILE A 1024 27.55 -7.69 -18.11
CA ILE A 1024 27.43 -8.30 -19.42
C ILE A 1024 28.12 -7.39 -20.45
N GLY A 1025 29.18 -7.90 -21.08
CA GLY A 1025 29.90 -7.23 -22.15
C GLY A 1025 29.47 -7.69 -23.54
N GLU A 1026 29.93 -6.98 -24.58
CA GLU A 1026 29.68 -7.38 -25.97
C GLU A 1026 30.21 -8.79 -26.29
N ASN A 1027 29.55 -9.49 -27.21
CA ASN A 1027 29.95 -10.79 -27.75
C ASN A 1027 30.02 -11.93 -26.71
N ASN A 1028 29.00 -12.06 -25.85
CA ASN A 1028 28.90 -13.15 -24.87
C ASN A 1028 30.08 -13.14 -23.87
N THR A 1029 30.40 -11.95 -23.37
CA THR A 1029 31.46 -11.74 -22.39
C THR A 1029 30.85 -11.42 -21.04
N ILE A 1030 31.29 -12.09 -19.98
CA ILE A 1030 30.98 -11.72 -18.59
C ILE A 1030 32.23 -11.14 -17.97
N SER A 1031 32.10 -9.92 -17.46
CA SER A 1031 33.15 -9.24 -16.72
C SER A 1031 32.86 -9.37 -15.23
N LEU A 1032 33.86 -9.83 -14.49
CA LEU A 1032 33.83 -9.90 -13.04
C LEU A 1032 34.87 -8.93 -12.50
N ASP A 1033 34.46 -8.10 -11.56
CA ASP A 1033 35.39 -7.23 -10.84
C ASP A 1033 36.35 -8.03 -9.93
N ASP A 1034 37.16 -7.30 -9.16
CA ASP A 1034 38.18 -7.89 -8.30
C ASP A 1034 37.64 -8.50 -7.00
N ARG A 1035 36.35 -8.28 -6.67
CA ARG A 1035 35.67 -8.98 -5.58
C ARG A 1035 35.44 -10.45 -5.92
N TRP A 1036 35.55 -10.85 -7.20
CA TRP A 1036 35.46 -12.25 -7.61
C TRP A 1036 36.83 -12.90 -7.77
N THR A 1037 37.09 -13.90 -6.92
CA THR A 1037 38.35 -14.65 -6.95
C THR A 1037 38.17 -16.04 -7.56
N PRO A 1038 39.01 -16.47 -8.53
CA PRO A 1038 38.90 -17.80 -9.11
C PRO A 1038 39.06 -18.90 -8.05
N VAL A 1039 38.17 -19.89 -8.09
CA VAL A 1039 38.25 -21.05 -7.19
C VAL A 1039 39.30 -22.04 -7.72
N ASP A 1040 40.24 -22.45 -6.86
CA ASP A 1040 41.45 -23.24 -7.17
C ASP A 1040 41.27 -24.26 -8.31
N GLY A 1041 41.77 -23.91 -9.50
CA GLY A 1041 41.87 -24.80 -10.67
C GLY A 1041 40.69 -24.76 -11.64
N ASN A 1042 39.72 -23.86 -11.47
CA ASN A 1042 38.65 -23.61 -12.43
C ASN A 1042 38.63 -22.13 -12.87
N ASP A 1043 38.80 -21.88 -14.17
CA ASP A 1043 38.78 -20.52 -14.76
C ASP A 1043 37.35 -19.99 -14.99
N HIS A 1044 36.33 -20.79 -14.66
CA HIS A 1044 34.90 -20.50 -14.85
C HIS A 1044 34.09 -20.57 -13.54
N THR A 1045 34.76 -20.60 -12.39
CA THR A 1045 34.10 -20.53 -11.09
C THR A 1045 34.83 -19.54 -10.20
N PHE A 1046 34.08 -18.61 -9.63
CA PHE A 1046 34.63 -17.53 -8.81
C PHE A 1046 33.85 -17.43 -7.50
N ALA A 1047 34.55 -17.10 -6.43
CA ALA A 1047 33.97 -16.83 -5.13
C ALA A 1047 34.01 -15.32 -4.86
N PHE A 1048 32.91 -14.77 -4.38
CA PHE A 1048 32.79 -13.36 -4.03
C PHE A 1048 33.49 -13.10 -2.69
N GLU A 1049 34.22 -11.99 -2.60
CA GLU A 1049 34.84 -11.54 -1.36
C GLU A 1049 33.80 -10.97 -0.39
N GLY A 1050 33.88 -11.35 0.89
CA GLY A 1050 33.01 -10.81 1.95
C GLY A 1050 31.88 -11.74 2.37
N ASN A 1051 31.24 -12.46 1.43
CA ASN A 1051 30.06 -13.30 1.70
C ASN A 1051 30.22 -14.74 1.17
N ASN A 1052 29.16 -15.56 1.27
CA ASN A 1052 29.16 -16.97 0.83
C ASN A 1052 28.65 -17.13 -0.61
N LEU A 1053 28.95 -16.18 -1.49
CA LEU A 1053 28.52 -16.19 -2.88
C LEU A 1053 29.55 -16.85 -3.81
N THR A 1054 29.07 -17.65 -4.74
CA THR A 1054 29.88 -18.30 -5.78
C THR A 1054 29.17 -18.19 -7.12
N ILE A 1055 29.89 -17.75 -8.15
CA ILE A 1055 29.40 -17.71 -9.53
C ILE A 1055 30.09 -18.80 -10.34
N GLU A 1056 29.32 -19.49 -11.16
CA GLU A 1056 29.80 -20.47 -12.13
C GLU A 1056 29.32 -20.03 -13.51
N ILE A 1057 30.25 -19.90 -14.46
CA ILE A 1057 29.97 -19.33 -15.78
C ILE A 1057 30.17 -20.41 -16.83
N SER A 1058 29.25 -20.50 -17.78
CA SER A 1058 29.31 -21.44 -18.91
C SER A 1058 30.64 -21.34 -19.66
N ASN A 1059 31.11 -22.49 -20.15
CA ASN A 1059 32.32 -22.55 -20.99
C ASN A 1059 32.10 -21.93 -22.38
N GLU A 1060 30.85 -21.59 -22.72
CA GLU A 1060 30.49 -20.92 -23.98
C GLU A 1060 30.70 -19.41 -23.90
N LEU A 1061 30.76 -18.84 -22.69
CA LEU A 1061 31.00 -17.43 -22.45
C LEU A 1061 32.50 -17.12 -22.27
N THR A 1062 32.88 -15.90 -22.64
CA THR A 1062 34.23 -15.37 -22.34
C THR A 1062 34.22 -14.70 -20.98
N VAL A 1063 35.11 -15.09 -20.07
CA VAL A 1063 35.21 -14.45 -18.75
C VAL A 1063 36.39 -13.47 -18.69
N GLU A 1064 36.09 -12.21 -18.41
CA GLU A 1064 37.07 -11.16 -18.10
C GLU A 1064 37.07 -10.90 -16.59
N ALA A 1065 37.90 -11.63 -15.86
CA ALA A 1065 38.10 -11.41 -14.42
C ALA A 1065 39.39 -10.60 -14.15
N ALA A 1066 39.34 -9.68 -13.19
CA ALA A 1066 40.51 -8.94 -12.74
C ALA A 1066 41.58 -9.89 -12.16
N ARG A 1067 42.64 -10.18 -12.94
CA ARG A 1067 43.68 -11.13 -12.52
C ARG A 1067 44.65 -10.53 -11.51
N LEU A 1068 44.63 -11.01 -10.27
CA LEU A 1068 45.76 -10.95 -9.35
C LEU A 1068 47.02 -11.58 -10.00
N GLN A 1069 48.05 -10.77 -10.27
CA GLN A 1069 49.38 -11.27 -10.58
C GLN A 1069 49.98 -11.95 -9.33
N VAL A 1070 49.79 -13.26 -9.20
CA VAL A 1070 50.46 -14.04 -8.15
C VAL A 1070 51.92 -14.31 -8.56
N GLU A 1071 52.85 -13.71 -7.83
CA GLU A 1071 54.25 -14.13 -7.77
C GLU A 1071 54.37 -15.55 -7.22
N ASN A 1072 54.95 -16.44 -8.01
CA ASN A 1072 55.42 -17.75 -7.56
C ASN A 1072 56.55 -17.59 -6.52
N ASN A 1073 56.33 -18.05 -5.28
CA ASN A 1073 57.41 -18.31 -4.33
C ASN A 1073 57.25 -19.67 -3.63
N GLY A 1074 58.19 -20.58 -3.91
CA GLY A 1074 58.71 -21.56 -2.93
C GLY A 1074 58.21 -22.99 -3.03
#